data_AF-A0A9J5WU21-F1
#
_entry.id   AF-A0A9J5WU21-F1
#
_cell.length_a   1.000
_cell.length_b   1.000
_cell.length_c   1.000
_cell.angle_alpha   90.00
_cell.angle_beta   90.00
_cell.angle_gamma   90.00
#
_symmetry.space_group_name_H-M   'P 1'
#
loop_
_entity.id
_entity.type
_entity.pdbx_description
1 polymer ?
#
loop_
_entity_poly.entity_id
_entity_poly.type
_entity_poly.pdbx_seq_one_letter_code
_entity_poly.pdbx_strand_id
1 'polypeptide(L)'
;MEYFGCAVNYRARFDPPLPSSYFGNCIIWYIASTNHVDLVGNEGFTIAAESIGEIIYKRNKDKEYVLNGEWLRTGFGWGKPQKWHFVFFGSGLLMSLSKPKDSDGDLEIDLYSLKSRMNAFAAIFTDGLSVLNMASIIEQCQVAPPSCAIDKLTLPLTCFDTLWILHNHHIPRILFYKLHNIDKNSFIQNSIPTLKHSLSLTLKHYLPLAGNLVCPWNSTGYPELRYVKGDFVSITFSESTNMDFNYLVSNDHTHNAKDFHPFVLKMAEPKDTSGVQFAPVLAIQVTLFPNHGISISFLSHHVVGDESTIVGFIKSWALLNKNDENDEFIIIPFYDRSIVKDPYGLGDCIWEETKKHKTKMSDIIVTPPPPSDNNNNIVRGTFTIRRDHIDKLKNLILSKRPSLTHVTSYTVTGGYVWSCLVKSEDATEIIDENVMEYFGCAVNYRARFDPPLPSSYFGNCIIWYIASTKHVDLVGNNEGFIIATESIAEIIYKRNKDEEYVLNGDWLKEVGAVSNKGRYLAIAGSPKYDLYEADFGWGKPKKWHFVFFGSGLLMSLSKSKDSDGDLEIEMSDIIVSPPHDDIIRGTFIIGRDDIEKPKNLISSRQIELDSCNIITCVGVTDISIDDNENFEFAYEIGFKWVMQSLRERWRALKYMLRCNNFYPNKSKEELLAKPPENVDSIDWIAFVHHCNEDKMKDKISEHLPKDQELAASSCVPMKILAHPNDAVGKVYGVEHW
;
A
#
# COMPACT_ATOMS: atom_id res chain seq x y z
N MET A 1 5.94 13.93 -19.91
CA MET A 1 4.55 14.43 -20.01
C MET A 1 3.74 13.32 -20.62
N GLU A 2 2.74 12.84 -19.88
CA GLU A 2 1.76 11.89 -20.37
C GLU A 2 0.55 12.63 -20.94
N TYR A 3 -0.07 12.04 -21.96
CA TYR A 3 -1.21 12.64 -22.65
C TYR A 3 -2.40 11.67 -22.63
N PHE A 4 -3.57 12.17 -22.25
CA PHE A 4 -4.82 11.44 -22.24
C PHE A 4 -5.81 12.08 -23.22
N GLY A 5 -6.14 11.35 -24.28
CA GLY A 5 -7.13 11.77 -25.28
C GLY A 5 -8.53 11.26 -24.93
N CYS A 6 -9.51 12.15 -24.93
CA CYS A 6 -10.92 11.81 -24.73
C CYS A 6 -11.77 12.31 -25.91
N ALA A 7 -12.61 11.43 -26.45
CA ALA A 7 -13.54 11.73 -27.53
C ALA A 7 -14.91 12.16 -26.98
N VAL A 8 -15.42 13.31 -27.43
CA VAL A 8 -16.72 13.85 -27.00
C VAL A 8 -17.65 14.01 -28.19
N ASN A 9 -18.86 13.44 -28.07
CA ASN A 9 -19.91 13.56 -29.08
C ASN A 9 -20.60 14.93 -28.98
N TYR A 10 -20.50 15.72 -30.04
CA TYR A 10 -21.07 17.07 -30.13
C TYR A 10 -22.44 17.14 -30.80
N ARG A 11 -23.05 16.02 -31.25
CA ARG A 11 -24.33 16.04 -32.00
C ARG A 11 -25.45 16.76 -31.26
N ALA A 12 -25.66 16.44 -29.99
CA ALA A 12 -26.67 17.05 -29.13
C ALA A 12 -26.36 18.51 -28.73
N ARG A 13 -25.22 19.05 -29.18
CA ARG A 13 -24.67 20.33 -28.73
C ARG A 13 -24.66 21.41 -29.80
N PHE A 14 -24.97 21.08 -31.05
CA PHE A 14 -25.27 22.08 -32.07
C PHE A 14 -26.60 22.79 -31.72
N ASP A 15 -26.77 24.03 -32.17
CA ASP A 15 -28.03 24.75 -32.06
C ASP A 15 -28.53 25.14 -33.47
N PRO A 16 -29.60 24.50 -33.98
CA PRO A 16 -30.34 23.40 -33.35
C PRO A 16 -29.52 22.09 -33.29
N PRO A 17 -29.84 21.15 -32.37
CA PRO A 17 -29.15 19.86 -32.26
C PRO A 17 -29.19 19.08 -33.57
N LEU A 18 -28.09 18.36 -33.88
CA LEU A 18 -28.08 17.50 -35.06
C LEU A 18 -29.02 16.31 -34.85
N PRO A 19 -29.85 15.96 -35.85
CA PRO A 19 -30.75 14.82 -35.75
C PRO A 19 -29.95 13.51 -35.63
N SER A 20 -30.54 12.49 -35.00
CA SER A 20 -29.92 11.16 -34.87
C SER A 20 -29.60 10.50 -36.22
N SER A 21 -30.29 10.91 -37.29
CA SER A 21 -30.06 10.51 -38.68
C SER A 21 -28.91 11.23 -39.38
N TYR A 22 -28.21 12.16 -38.71
CA TYR A 22 -27.10 12.89 -39.31
C TYR A 22 -25.89 11.97 -39.59
N PHE A 23 -25.56 11.81 -40.87
CA PHE A 23 -24.46 10.96 -41.36
C PHE A 23 -23.14 11.74 -41.47
N GLY A 24 -22.65 12.24 -40.33
CA GLY A 24 -21.35 12.91 -40.23
C GLY A 24 -20.68 12.69 -38.88
N ASN A 25 -19.35 12.80 -38.86
CA ASN A 25 -18.57 12.68 -37.64
C ASN A 25 -18.65 13.99 -36.85
N CYS A 26 -19.15 13.91 -35.61
CA CYS A 26 -19.26 15.04 -34.69
C CYS A 26 -18.51 14.75 -33.40
N ILE A 27 -17.38 14.06 -33.49
CA ILE A 27 -16.52 13.76 -32.34
C ILE A 27 -15.43 14.82 -32.27
N ILE A 28 -15.31 15.47 -31.12
CA ILE A 28 -14.20 16.36 -30.81
C ILE A 28 -13.28 15.67 -29.81
N TRP A 29 -11.97 15.73 -30.06
CA TRP A 29 -10.96 15.20 -29.15
C TRP A 29 -10.48 16.28 -28.19
N TYR A 30 -10.46 15.94 -26.90
CA TYR A 30 -9.79 16.71 -25.87
C TYR A 30 -8.57 15.96 -25.40
N ILE A 31 -7.49 16.69 -25.14
CA ILE A 31 -6.23 16.12 -24.66
C ILE A 31 -5.94 16.74 -23.31
N ALA A 32 -5.92 15.91 -22.27
CA ALA A 32 -5.32 16.22 -20.99
C ALA A 32 -3.85 15.85 -21.01
N SER A 33 -3.04 16.63 -20.31
CA SER A 33 -1.61 16.36 -20.20
C SER A 33 -1.15 16.62 -18.77
N THR A 34 -0.35 15.70 -18.24
CA THR A 34 0.21 15.83 -16.89
C THR A 34 1.62 15.22 -16.86
N ASN A 35 2.39 15.49 -15.82
CA ASN A 35 3.75 14.97 -15.72
C ASN A 35 3.71 13.47 -15.38
N HIS A 36 4.59 12.68 -16.00
CA HIS A 36 4.72 11.26 -15.70
C HIS A 36 5.12 11.05 -14.24
N VAL A 37 6.00 11.90 -13.69
CA VAL A 37 6.45 11.79 -12.29
C VAL A 37 5.27 11.97 -11.32
N ASP A 38 4.37 12.91 -11.63
CA ASP A 38 3.19 13.20 -10.80
C ASP A 38 2.16 12.05 -10.87
N LEU A 39 2.00 11.43 -12.05
CA LEU A 39 1.12 10.27 -12.24
C LEU A 39 1.59 8.99 -11.55
N VAL A 40 2.90 8.82 -11.40
CA VAL A 40 3.48 7.65 -10.72
C VAL A 40 3.62 7.88 -9.20
N GLY A 41 3.45 9.12 -8.74
CA GLY A 41 3.46 9.47 -7.33
C GLY A 41 2.21 9.04 -6.56
N ASN A 42 2.23 9.20 -5.24
CA ASN A 42 1.17 8.77 -4.32
C ASN A 42 -0.21 9.42 -4.58
N GLU A 43 -0.23 10.59 -5.23
CA GLU A 43 -1.46 11.32 -5.60
C GLU A 43 -1.83 11.15 -7.09
N GLY A 44 -1.15 10.25 -7.81
CA GLY A 44 -1.27 10.11 -9.26
C GLY A 44 -2.71 9.89 -9.75
N PHE A 45 -3.53 9.14 -8.99
CA PHE A 45 -4.95 8.97 -9.27
C PHE A 45 -5.73 10.29 -9.21
N THR A 46 -5.57 11.05 -8.12
CA THR A 46 -6.24 12.35 -7.92
C THR A 46 -5.81 13.33 -9.01
N ILE A 47 -4.52 13.40 -9.30
CA ILE A 47 -3.96 14.27 -10.35
C ILE A 47 -4.51 13.89 -11.73
N ALA A 48 -4.62 12.59 -12.03
CA ALA A 48 -5.23 12.12 -13.27
C ALA A 48 -6.72 12.49 -13.35
N ALA A 49 -7.48 12.25 -12.27
CA ALA A 49 -8.91 12.53 -12.18
C ALA A 49 -9.20 14.04 -12.30
N GLU A 50 -8.42 14.89 -11.63
CA GLU A 50 -8.52 16.34 -11.73
C GLU A 50 -8.14 16.83 -13.13
N SER A 51 -7.03 16.37 -13.70
CA SER A 51 -6.59 16.77 -15.04
C SER A 51 -7.62 16.44 -16.11
N ILE A 52 -8.23 15.25 -16.03
CA ILE A 52 -9.29 14.79 -16.94
C ILE A 52 -10.58 15.57 -16.66
N GLY A 53 -10.97 15.66 -15.39
CA GLY A 53 -12.18 16.32 -14.92
C GLY A 53 -12.21 17.80 -15.26
N GLU A 54 -11.11 18.53 -15.07
CA GLU A 54 -11.00 19.95 -15.41
C GLU A 54 -11.17 20.20 -16.90
N ILE A 55 -10.57 19.37 -17.76
CA ILE A 55 -10.67 19.57 -19.22
C ILE A 55 -12.08 19.27 -19.71
N ILE A 56 -12.71 18.24 -19.15
CA ILE A 56 -14.12 17.94 -19.40
C ILE A 56 -14.98 19.09 -18.89
N TYR A 57 -14.80 19.56 -17.66
CA TYR A 57 -15.61 20.60 -17.01
C TYR A 57 -15.46 21.99 -17.68
N LYS A 58 -14.22 22.49 -17.83
CA LYS A 58 -13.90 23.82 -18.41
C LYS A 58 -14.44 23.97 -19.83
N ARG A 59 -14.54 22.87 -20.58
CA ARG A 59 -15.02 22.89 -21.97
C ARG A 59 -16.49 22.48 -22.14
N ASN A 60 -17.11 21.86 -21.13
CA ASN A 60 -18.48 21.31 -21.24
C ASN A 60 -19.58 22.02 -20.42
N LYS A 61 -19.25 23.02 -19.57
CA LYS A 61 -20.24 23.88 -18.85
C LYS A 61 -21.50 23.12 -18.38
N ASP A 62 -21.34 22.23 -17.39
CA ASP A 62 -22.41 21.58 -16.62
C ASP A 62 -23.43 20.68 -17.34
N LYS A 63 -23.18 20.25 -18.58
CA LYS A 63 -24.03 19.21 -19.21
C LYS A 63 -23.44 17.82 -18.98
N GLU A 64 -24.15 17.04 -18.17
CA GLU A 64 -23.86 15.65 -17.78
C GLU A 64 -23.30 14.80 -18.93
N TYR A 65 -22.30 13.98 -18.60
CA TYR A 65 -21.62 13.09 -19.54
C TYR A 65 -22.56 11.95 -19.94
N VAL A 66 -23.33 12.15 -21.01
CA VAL A 66 -24.24 11.12 -21.48
C VAL A 66 -23.46 10.07 -22.29
N LEU A 67 -23.11 8.94 -21.65
CA LEU A 67 -22.76 7.66 -22.29
C LEU A 67 -23.97 7.08 -23.06
N ASN A 68 -24.71 7.88 -23.83
CA ASN A 68 -25.80 7.40 -24.68
C ASN A 68 -25.28 7.13 -26.09
N GLY A 69 -24.37 6.17 -26.20
CA GLY A 69 -24.24 5.43 -27.43
C GLY A 69 -25.47 4.54 -27.58
N GLU A 70 -26.50 4.97 -28.32
CA GLU A 70 -27.68 4.14 -28.67
C GLU A 70 -27.32 2.92 -29.55
N TRP A 71 -26.04 2.60 -29.76
CA TRP A 71 -25.55 1.39 -30.44
C TRP A 71 -26.05 0.10 -29.77
N LEU A 72 -26.37 0.13 -28.48
CA LEU A 72 -26.91 -0.99 -27.71
C LEU A 72 -28.39 -1.31 -28.02
N ARG A 73 -29.08 -0.47 -28.81
CA ARG A 73 -30.51 -0.65 -29.14
C ARG A 73 -30.77 -1.36 -30.46
N THR A 74 -29.78 -1.49 -31.35
CA THR A 74 -29.97 -2.17 -32.64
C THR A 74 -29.92 -3.69 -32.48
N GLY A 75 -31.09 -4.29 -32.28
CA GLY A 75 -31.31 -5.71 -32.57
C GLY A 75 -31.59 -5.85 -34.06
N PHE A 76 -30.66 -6.40 -34.83
CA PHE A 76 -30.79 -6.61 -36.29
C PHE A 76 -31.83 -7.70 -36.66
N GLY A 77 -32.85 -7.93 -35.83
CA GLY A 77 -33.81 -9.03 -35.96
C GLY A 77 -33.43 -10.33 -35.23
N TRP A 78 -32.22 -10.42 -34.66
CA TRP A 78 -31.66 -11.63 -34.02
C TRP A 78 -31.52 -11.51 -32.49
N GLY A 79 -32.09 -10.46 -31.89
CA GLY A 79 -31.91 -10.10 -30.48
C GLY A 79 -30.76 -9.10 -30.26
N LYS A 80 -30.59 -8.64 -29.01
CA LYS A 80 -29.51 -7.71 -28.64
C LYS A 80 -28.16 -8.45 -28.54
N PRO A 81 -27.06 -7.86 -29.05
CA PRO A 81 -25.71 -8.43 -28.91
C PRO A 81 -25.39 -8.78 -27.45
N GLN A 82 -24.66 -9.88 -27.22
CA GLN A 82 -24.24 -10.27 -25.86
C GLN A 82 -23.04 -9.46 -25.37
N LYS A 83 -22.13 -9.08 -26.26
CA LYS A 83 -20.94 -8.29 -25.95
C LYS A 83 -20.49 -7.52 -27.19
N TRP A 84 -19.89 -6.34 -26.99
CA TRP A 84 -19.26 -5.54 -28.04
C TRP A 84 -17.77 -5.40 -27.72
N HIS A 85 -16.92 -5.45 -28.74
CA HIS A 85 -15.50 -5.18 -28.62
C HIS A 85 -15.07 -4.16 -29.66
N PHE A 86 -14.32 -3.15 -29.24
CA PHE A 86 -13.63 -2.26 -30.17
C PHE A 86 -12.33 -2.91 -30.63
N VAL A 87 -12.26 -3.27 -31.91
CA VAL A 87 -11.02 -3.80 -32.50
C VAL A 87 -10.22 -2.64 -33.08
N PHE A 88 -9.05 -2.39 -32.50
CA PHE A 88 -8.16 -1.32 -32.91
C PHE A 88 -6.90 -1.88 -33.60
N PHE A 89 -6.46 -1.21 -34.67
CA PHE A 89 -5.23 -1.54 -35.38
C PHE A 89 -4.24 -0.38 -35.22
N GLY A 90 -3.38 -0.45 -34.20
CA GLY A 90 -2.33 0.55 -33.93
C GLY A 90 -1.52 0.25 -32.66
N SER A 91 -0.43 0.99 -32.44
CA SER A 91 0.58 0.75 -31.38
C SER A 91 0.34 1.49 -30.05
N GLY A 92 -0.81 2.16 -29.89
CA GLY A 92 -1.14 2.94 -28.69
C GLY A 92 -2.05 2.20 -27.69
N LEU A 93 -2.07 2.67 -26.43
CA LEU A 93 -3.03 2.25 -25.42
C LEU A 93 -4.37 2.96 -25.68
N LEU A 94 -5.42 2.20 -25.96
CA LEU A 94 -6.79 2.70 -26.08
C LEU A 94 -7.67 2.09 -24.99
N MET A 95 -8.52 2.91 -24.41
CA MET A 95 -9.53 2.52 -23.44
C MET A 95 -10.93 2.82 -24.00
N SER A 96 -11.83 1.86 -23.91
CA SER A 96 -13.26 2.06 -24.17
C SER A 96 -14.05 1.84 -22.89
N LEU A 97 -15.10 2.65 -22.69
CA LEU A 97 -16.01 2.55 -21.57
C LEU A 97 -17.41 2.28 -22.11
N SER A 98 -18.03 1.17 -21.71
CA SER A 98 -19.40 0.80 -22.09
C SER A 98 -20.24 0.45 -20.87
N LYS A 99 -21.58 0.50 -21.01
CA LYS A 99 -22.47 -0.05 -20.00
C LYS A 99 -22.58 -1.57 -20.20
N PRO A 100 -22.44 -2.39 -19.14
CA PRO A 100 -22.67 -3.82 -19.24
C PRO A 100 -24.14 -4.11 -19.56
N LYS A 101 -24.40 -5.29 -20.13
CA LYS A 101 -25.74 -5.69 -20.56
C LYS A 101 -26.70 -5.98 -19.39
N ASP A 102 -26.17 -6.54 -18.31
CA ASP A 102 -26.97 -7.17 -17.24
C ASP A 102 -26.93 -6.42 -15.89
N SER A 103 -26.32 -5.24 -15.83
CA SER A 103 -26.16 -4.47 -14.59
C SER A 103 -26.34 -2.97 -14.81
N ASP A 104 -27.35 -2.39 -14.14
CA ASP A 104 -27.53 -0.94 -14.08
C ASP A 104 -26.57 -0.34 -13.05
N GLY A 105 -25.68 0.55 -13.51
CA GLY A 105 -24.74 1.30 -12.65
C GLY A 105 -23.27 0.88 -12.81
N ASP A 106 -23.01 -0.31 -13.31
CA ASP A 106 -21.65 -0.79 -13.57
C ASP A 106 -21.10 -0.27 -14.91
N LEU A 107 -19.78 -0.36 -15.07
CA LEU A 107 -19.05 0.07 -16.26
C LEU A 107 -18.14 -1.07 -16.75
N GLU A 108 -18.22 -1.39 -18.04
CA GLU A 108 -17.30 -2.30 -18.70
C GLU A 108 -16.15 -1.49 -19.32
N ILE A 109 -14.91 -1.92 -19.06
CA ILE A 109 -13.69 -1.28 -19.54
C ILE A 109 -12.97 -2.24 -20.47
N ASP A 110 -12.82 -1.86 -21.73
CA ASP A 110 -11.99 -2.58 -22.70
C ASP A 110 -10.66 -1.85 -22.86
N LEU A 111 -9.55 -2.59 -22.72
CA LEU A 111 -8.19 -2.08 -22.89
C LEU A 111 -7.41 -2.93 -23.87
N TYR A 112 -6.63 -2.27 -24.73
CA TYR A 112 -5.76 -2.94 -25.69
C TYR A 112 -4.31 -2.49 -25.50
N SER A 113 -3.41 -3.43 -25.21
CA SER A 113 -1.96 -3.20 -25.11
C SER A 113 -1.15 -4.48 -25.36
N LEU A 114 0.17 -4.38 -25.31
CA LEU A 114 1.08 -5.53 -25.34
C LEU A 114 0.76 -6.49 -24.20
N LYS A 115 0.85 -7.81 -24.44
CA LYS A 115 0.52 -8.85 -23.46
C LYS A 115 1.24 -8.66 -22.11
N SER A 116 2.52 -8.30 -22.11
CA SER A 116 3.30 -8.04 -20.89
C SER A 116 2.74 -6.85 -20.09
N ARG A 117 2.40 -5.75 -20.77
CA ARG A 117 1.76 -4.57 -20.17
C ARG A 117 0.35 -4.88 -19.68
N MET A 118 -0.44 -5.66 -20.42
CA MET A 118 -1.78 -6.07 -20.00
C MET A 118 -1.74 -7.00 -18.78
N ASN A 119 -0.76 -7.89 -18.69
CA ASN A 119 -0.59 -8.74 -17.52
C ASN A 119 -0.22 -7.91 -16.27
N ALA A 120 0.73 -6.97 -16.41
CA ALA A 120 1.09 -6.05 -15.33
C ALA A 120 -0.09 -5.15 -14.94
N PHE A 121 -0.79 -4.59 -15.93
CA PHE A 121 -2.01 -3.81 -15.70
C PHE A 121 -3.08 -4.63 -14.99
N ALA A 122 -3.37 -5.85 -15.43
CA ALA A 122 -4.39 -6.69 -14.80
C ALA A 122 -4.03 -7.03 -13.36
N ALA A 123 -2.74 -7.30 -13.07
CA ALA A 123 -2.27 -7.51 -11.71
C ALA A 123 -2.47 -6.24 -10.85
N ILE A 124 -2.01 -5.08 -11.31
CA ILE A 124 -2.12 -3.80 -10.59
C ILE A 124 -3.58 -3.35 -10.43
N PHE A 125 -4.41 -3.51 -11.47
CA PHE A 125 -5.82 -3.15 -11.47
C PHE A 125 -6.62 -4.05 -10.53
N THR A 126 -6.34 -5.36 -10.54
CA THR A 126 -6.98 -6.30 -9.62
C THR A 126 -6.52 -6.09 -8.19
N ASP A 127 -5.22 -5.85 -7.96
CA ASP A 127 -4.67 -5.55 -6.64
C ASP A 127 -5.26 -4.24 -6.08
N GLY A 128 -5.26 -3.17 -6.86
CA GLY A 128 -5.87 -1.89 -6.50
C GLY A 128 -7.37 -1.98 -6.21
N LEU A 129 -8.12 -2.78 -6.97
CA LEU A 129 -9.54 -3.05 -6.67
C LEU A 129 -9.73 -4.00 -5.48
N SER A 130 -8.80 -4.92 -5.22
CA SER A 130 -8.88 -5.85 -4.08
C SER A 130 -8.70 -5.12 -2.76
N VAL A 131 -7.83 -4.10 -2.71
CA VAL A 131 -7.68 -3.20 -1.56
C VAL A 131 -8.96 -2.39 -1.31
N LEU A 132 -9.70 -2.04 -2.36
CA LEU A 132 -11.00 -1.35 -2.26
C LEU A 132 -12.16 -2.27 -1.83
N ASN A 133 -11.99 -3.60 -1.86
CA ASN A 133 -13.06 -4.59 -1.73
C ASN A 133 -12.97 -5.50 -0.48
N MET A 134 -12.11 -5.21 0.50
CA MET A 134 -11.98 -6.05 1.72
C MET A 134 -12.93 -5.63 2.87
N ALA A 135 -13.41 -4.38 2.85
CA ALA A 135 -14.43 -3.87 3.77
C ALA A 135 -15.32 -2.84 3.05
N SER A 136 -16.64 -3.03 3.12
CA SER A 136 -17.64 -2.09 2.60
C SER A 136 -18.12 -1.16 3.70
N ILE A 137 -18.18 0.14 3.44
CA ILE A 137 -18.64 1.12 4.43
C ILE A 137 -20.16 1.01 4.59
N ILE A 138 -20.62 0.84 5.83
CA ILE A 138 -22.03 0.91 6.22
C ILE A 138 -22.41 2.36 6.56
N GLU A 139 -21.60 3.01 7.39
CA GLU A 139 -21.86 4.37 7.87
C GLU A 139 -20.54 5.08 8.23
N GLN A 140 -20.44 6.38 7.92
CA GLN A 140 -19.43 7.26 8.49
C GLN A 140 -20.13 8.34 9.30
N CYS A 141 -19.68 8.58 10.52
CA CYS A 141 -20.28 9.59 11.38
C CYS A 141 -19.25 10.25 12.31
N GLN A 142 -19.69 11.32 12.95
CA GLN A 142 -18.91 12.13 13.87
C GLN A 142 -19.54 12.02 15.26
N VAL A 143 -18.74 11.62 16.25
CA VAL A 143 -19.20 11.50 17.64
C VAL A 143 -18.54 12.58 18.47
N ALA A 144 -19.34 13.56 18.87
CA ALA A 144 -18.92 14.61 19.80
C ALA A 144 -19.15 14.16 21.25
N PRO A 145 -18.39 14.71 22.23
CA PRO A 145 -18.76 14.61 23.63
C PRO A 145 -20.17 15.15 23.88
N PRO A 146 -20.92 14.66 24.89
CA PRO A 146 -22.19 15.23 25.27
C PRO A 146 -22.01 16.69 25.69
N SER A 147 -23.09 17.46 25.61
CA SER A 147 -23.08 18.88 25.99
C SER A 147 -22.51 19.03 27.41
N CYS A 148 -21.31 19.60 27.50
CA CYS A 148 -20.59 19.84 28.74
C CYS A 148 -20.46 21.35 28.99
N ALA A 149 -20.16 21.73 30.23
CA ALA A 149 -19.93 23.13 30.59
C ALA A 149 -18.62 23.71 30.02
N ILE A 150 -17.72 22.84 29.53
CA ILE A 150 -16.40 23.22 29.03
C ILE A 150 -16.51 23.48 27.52
N ASP A 151 -16.56 24.76 27.13
CA ASP A 151 -16.61 25.12 25.71
C ASP A 151 -15.23 25.00 25.03
N LYS A 152 -14.14 24.97 25.80
CA LYS A 152 -12.76 24.84 25.31
C LYS A 152 -11.82 24.23 26.36
N LEU A 153 -10.98 23.29 25.94
CA LEU A 153 -9.86 22.76 26.72
C LEU A 153 -8.59 22.84 25.87
N THR A 154 -7.54 23.45 26.41
CA THR A 154 -6.21 23.49 25.78
C THR A 154 -5.21 22.83 26.72
N LEU A 155 -4.42 21.89 26.21
CA LEU A 155 -3.29 21.27 26.92
C LEU A 155 -1.99 21.59 26.19
N PRO A 156 -1.03 22.27 26.84
CA PRO A 156 0.30 22.41 26.28
C PRO A 156 0.96 21.02 26.17
N LEU A 157 1.79 20.86 25.14
CA LEU A 157 2.63 19.68 25.00
C LEU A 157 3.83 19.76 25.95
N THR A 158 4.16 18.63 26.58
CA THR A 158 5.42 18.48 27.31
C THR A 158 6.49 17.98 26.36
N CYS A 159 7.76 17.97 26.79
CA CYS A 159 8.86 17.42 26.00
C CYS A 159 8.61 15.95 25.56
N PHE A 160 7.89 15.16 26.36
CA PHE A 160 7.52 13.78 26.03
C PHE A 160 6.47 13.67 24.92
N ASP A 161 5.67 14.71 24.69
CA ASP A 161 4.66 14.71 23.64
C ASP A 161 5.21 15.31 22.35
N THR A 162 5.93 16.44 22.46
CA THR A 162 6.48 17.19 21.32
C THR A 162 7.38 16.31 20.44
N LEU A 163 8.10 15.35 21.03
CA LEU A 163 8.88 14.34 20.30
C LEU A 163 8.08 13.64 19.20
N TRP A 164 6.82 13.30 19.47
CA TRP A 164 5.99 12.52 18.56
C TRP A 164 5.48 13.33 17.36
N ILE A 165 5.64 14.66 17.39
CA ILE A 165 5.43 15.52 16.22
C ILE A 165 6.57 15.32 15.22
N LEU A 166 7.82 15.25 15.70
CA LEU A 166 9.00 15.03 14.86
C LEU A 166 8.92 13.68 14.14
N HIS A 167 8.60 12.62 14.88
CA HIS A 167 8.62 11.27 14.31
C HIS A 167 7.34 10.86 13.58
N ASN A 168 6.24 11.61 13.70
CA ASN A 168 4.96 11.33 13.01
C ASN A 168 4.52 9.85 13.21
N HIS A 169 4.26 9.49 14.47
CA HIS A 169 3.86 8.13 14.79
C HIS A 169 2.35 8.06 14.99
N HIS A 170 1.67 7.49 14.00
CA HIS A 170 0.31 7.00 14.16
C HIS A 170 0.35 5.56 14.62
N ILE A 171 -0.35 5.26 15.72
CA ILE A 171 -0.35 3.93 16.32
C ILE A 171 -1.71 3.27 16.10
N PRO A 172 -1.80 2.31 15.18
CA PRO A 172 -3.00 1.54 14.89
C PRO A 172 -3.07 0.29 15.76
N ARG A 173 -4.24 0.08 16.35
CA ARG A 173 -4.54 -1.10 17.17
C ARG A 173 -5.85 -1.68 16.68
N ILE A 174 -5.95 -3.01 16.59
CA ILE A 174 -7.21 -3.68 16.22
C ILE A 174 -7.55 -4.71 17.29
N LEU A 175 -8.75 -4.66 17.82
CA LEU A 175 -9.31 -5.63 18.76
C LEU A 175 -10.39 -6.43 18.03
N PHE A 176 -10.29 -7.74 18.02
CA PHE A 176 -11.26 -8.65 17.40
C PHE A 176 -12.10 -9.32 18.48
N TYR A 177 -13.42 -9.28 18.35
CA TYR A 177 -14.39 -9.92 19.24
C TYR A 177 -15.10 -11.01 18.47
N LYS A 178 -15.11 -12.24 19.02
CA LYS A 178 -15.87 -13.35 18.45
C LYS A 178 -17.30 -13.25 18.95
N LEU A 179 -18.26 -13.12 18.03
CA LEU A 179 -19.69 -13.11 18.34
C LEU A 179 -20.39 -14.15 17.47
N HIS A 180 -21.21 -14.99 18.09
CA HIS A 180 -22.05 -15.94 17.36
C HIS A 180 -23.33 -15.25 16.90
N ASN A 181 -23.75 -15.51 15.66
CA ASN A 181 -25.03 -15.07 15.09
C ASN A 181 -25.21 -13.54 15.01
N ILE A 182 -24.13 -12.76 14.93
CA ILE A 182 -24.26 -11.34 14.61
C ILE A 182 -24.46 -11.15 13.11
N ASP A 183 -25.65 -10.70 12.73
CA ASP A 183 -25.95 -10.29 11.37
C ASP A 183 -25.86 -8.75 11.21
N LYS A 184 -25.94 -8.31 9.95
CA LYS A 184 -25.88 -6.89 9.59
C LYS A 184 -27.00 -6.07 10.24
N ASN A 185 -28.20 -6.61 10.35
CA ASN A 185 -29.34 -5.87 10.92
C ASN A 185 -29.18 -5.67 12.41
N SER A 186 -28.81 -6.71 13.16
CA SER A 186 -28.52 -6.61 14.60
C SER A 186 -27.33 -5.69 14.86
N PHE A 187 -26.29 -5.74 14.03
CA PHE A 187 -25.17 -4.81 14.14
C PHE A 187 -25.63 -3.35 13.99
N ILE A 188 -26.40 -3.05 12.93
CA ILE A 188 -26.91 -1.69 12.66
C ILE A 188 -27.89 -1.22 13.75
N GLN A 189 -28.79 -2.08 14.21
CA GLN A 189 -29.86 -1.69 15.14
C GLN A 189 -29.39 -1.63 16.60
N ASN A 190 -28.45 -2.50 17.01
CA ASN A 190 -28.07 -2.66 18.41
C ASN A 190 -26.64 -2.18 18.70
N SER A 191 -25.66 -2.62 17.90
CA SER A 191 -24.24 -2.32 18.17
C SER A 191 -23.86 -0.89 17.82
N ILE A 192 -24.28 -0.40 16.63
CA ILE A 192 -23.92 0.95 16.17
C ILE A 192 -24.41 2.04 17.15
N PRO A 193 -25.69 2.09 17.58
CA PRO A 193 -26.18 3.16 18.45
C PRO A 193 -25.53 3.12 19.84
N THR A 194 -25.38 1.93 20.43
CA THR A 194 -24.77 1.76 21.75
C THR A 194 -23.30 2.18 21.76
N LEU A 195 -22.54 1.82 20.72
CA LEU A 195 -21.14 2.24 20.56
C LEU A 195 -21.01 3.76 20.43
N LYS A 196 -21.83 4.40 19.60
CA LYS A 196 -21.81 5.88 19.46
C LYS A 196 -22.15 6.57 20.76
N HIS A 197 -23.18 6.11 21.45
CA HIS A 197 -23.64 6.72 22.69
C HIS A 197 -22.58 6.60 23.80
N SER A 198 -22.12 5.38 24.07
CA SER A 198 -21.05 5.13 25.06
C SER A 198 -19.73 5.85 24.71
N LEU A 199 -19.39 5.99 23.43
CA LEU A 199 -18.21 6.75 23.00
C LEU A 199 -18.38 8.22 23.35
N SER A 200 -19.54 8.81 23.04
CA SER A 200 -19.86 10.20 23.40
C SER A 200 -19.66 10.41 24.90
N LEU A 201 -20.26 9.56 25.74
CA LEU A 201 -20.09 9.62 27.20
C LEU A 201 -18.63 9.48 27.63
N THR A 202 -17.86 8.60 27.01
CA THR A 202 -16.43 8.44 27.32
C THR A 202 -15.64 9.70 26.99
N LEU A 203 -15.91 10.34 25.85
CA LEU A 203 -15.22 11.55 25.41
C LEU A 203 -15.47 12.74 26.35
N LYS A 204 -16.55 12.75 27.13
CA LYS A 204 -16.75 13.71 28.24
C LYS A 204 -15.57 13.70 29.22
N HIS A 205 -15.00 12.52 29.49
CA HIS A 205 -13.88 12.33 30.40
C HIS A 205 -12.53 12.40 29.69
N TYR A 206 -12.50 12.18 28.38
CA TYR A 206 -11.31 12.14 27.53
C TYR A 206 -11.34 13.22 26.43
N LEU A 207 -11.72 14.46 26.79
CA LEU A 207 -11.96 15.56 25.85
C LEU A 207 -10.84 15.79 24.81
N PRO A 208 -9.53 15.73 25.15
CA PRO A 208 -8.48 15.96 24.17
C PRO A 208 -8.48 14.96 23.00
N LEU A 209 -9.07 13.76 23.16
CA LEU A 209 -9.19 12.77 22.08
C LEU A 209 -10.20 13.17 21.01
N ALA A 210 -11.20 13.99 21.36
CA ALA A 210 -12.12 14.58 20.38
C ALA A 210 -11.54 15.84 19.72
N GLY A 211 -10.52 16.44 20.34
CA GLY A 211 -9.88 17.67 19.87
C GLY A 211 -8.86 17.45 18.76
N ASN A 212 -8.04 18.46 18.56
CA ASN A 212 -7.05 18.53 17.50
C ASN A 212 -5.67 18.90 18.06
N LEU A 213 -4.61 18.35 17.48
CA LEU A 213 -3.27 18.90 17.57
C LEU A 213 -3.23 20.20 16.76
N VAL A 214 -2.76 21.27 17.40
CA VAL A 214 -2.64 22.60 16.82
C VAL A 214 -1.17 22.96 16.74
N CYS A 215 -0.66 23.16 15.51
CA CYS A 215 0.75 23.52 15.29
C CYS A 215 0.87 24.94 14.70
N PRO A 216 1.46 25.89 15.44
CA PRO A 216 1.61 27.28 15.03
C PRO A 216 2.90 27.51 14.21
N TRP A 217 3.06 26.84 13.06
CA TRP A 217 4.30 26.86 12.25
C TRP A 217 4.82 28.25 11.88
N ASN A 218 3.91 29.18 11.55
CA ASN A 218 4.22 30.51 11.04
C ASN A 218 4.13 31.62 12.11
N SER A 219 4.06 31.26 13.39
CA SER A 219 3.93 32.23 14.49
C SER A 219 4.79 31.85 15.69
N THR A 220 4.93 32.76 16.65
CA THR A 220 5.76 32.58 17.86
C THR A 220 5.12 31.66 18.92
N GLY A 221 4.27 30.73 18.50
CA GLY A 221 3.53 29.83 19.39
C GLY A 221 4.18 28.46 19.54
N TYR A 222 3.65 27.69 20.49
CA TYR A 222 4.02 26.28 20.71
C TYR A 222 2.85 25.37 20.37
N PRO A 223 3.12 24.11 19.96
CA PRO A 223 2.07 23.15 19.67
C PRO A 223 1.28 22.80 20.92
N GLU A 224 -0.02 22.57 20.75
CA GLU A 224 -0.95 22.23 21.84
C GLU A 224 -2.01 21.23 21.38
N LEU A 225 -2.56 20.47 22.32
CA LEU A 225 -3.82 19.75 22.10
C LEU A 225 -4.96 20.70 22.45
N ARG A 226 -5.91 20.87 21.54
CA ARG A 226 -7.03 21.77 21.72
C ARG A 226 -8.34 21.08 21.38
N TYR A 227 -9.24 21.05 22.34
CA TYR A 227 -10.64 20.75 22.14
C TYR A 227 -11.45 22.06 22.20
N VAL A 228 -12.36 22.24 21.25
CA VAL A 228 -13.42 23.26 21.28
C VAL A 228 -14.79 22.60 21.11
N LYS A 229 -15.83 23.21 21.66
CA LYS A 229 -17.20 22.70 21.53
C LYS A 229 -17.59 22.53 20.06
N GLY A 230 -18.07 21.33 19.74
CA GLY A 230 -18.38 20.91 18.37
C GLY A 230 -17.28 20.04 17.75
N ASP A 231 -16.09 19.95 18.34
CA ASP A 231 -15.09 18.95 17.98
C ASP A 231 -15.60 17.53 18.27
N PHE A 232 -15.10 16.57 17.49
CA PHE A 232 -15.63 15.21 17.41
C PHE A 232 -14.54 14.19 17.06
N VAL A 233 -14.82 12.92 17.35
CA VAL A 233 -14.07 11.78 16.81
C VAL A 233 -14.78 11.24 15.57
N SER A 234 -14.03 11.03 14.49
CA SER A 234 -14.53 10.33 13.31
C SER A 234 -14.61 8.83 13.58
N ILE A 235 -15.80 8.24 13.36
CA ILE A 235 -16.01 6.80 13.48
C ILE A 235 -16.68 6.25 12.22
N THR A 236 -16.13 5.15 11.72
CA THR A 236 -16.62 4.44 10.54
C THR A 236 -17.11 3.06 10.92
N PHE A 237 -18.30 2.71 10.47
CA PHE A 237 -18.85 1.37 10.54
C PHE A 237 -18.76 0.72 9.17
N SER A 238 -18.17 -0.47 9.11
CA SER A 238 -17.98 -1.23 7.88
C SER A 238 -18.37 -2.70 8.05
N GLU A 239 -18.51 -3.40 6.94
CA GLU A 239 -18.73 -4.83 6.84
C GLU A 239 -17.60 -5.44 6.05
N SER A 240 -16.91 -6.45 6.61
CA SER A 240 -15.92 -7.22 5.85
C SER A 240 -16.62 -8.13 4.87
N THR A 241 -16.20 -8.06 3.61
CA THR A 241 -16.81 -8.77 2.47
C THR A 241 -16.08 -10.07 2.15
N ASN A 242 -14.74 -10.06 2.19
CA ASN A 242 -13.91 -11.16 1.68
C ASN A 242 -12.81 -11.66 2.64
N MET A 243 -12.79 -11.21 3.90
CA MET A 243 -11.77 -11.64 4.87
C MET A 243 -12.31 -12.64 5.88
N ASP A 244 -11.57 -13.74 6.10
CA ASP A 244 -11.90 -14.72 7.12
C ASP A 244 -11.49 -14.23 8.51
N PHE A 245 -12.48 -14.06 9.38
CA PHE A 245 -12.26 -13.70 10.78
C PHE A 245 -11.35 -14.69 11.51
N ASN A 246 -11.52 -16.00 11.28
CA ASN A 246 -10.78 -17.03 12.00
C ASN A 246 -9.31 -17.04 11.58
N TYR A 247 -9.03 -16.78 10.30
CA TYR A 247 -7.67 -16.53 9.80
C TYR A 247 -7.05 -15.35 10.56
N LEU A 248 -7.69 -14.18 10.59
CA LEU A 248 -7.12 -12.97 11.21
C LEU A 248 -6.84 -13.06 12.71
N VAL A 249 -7.55 -13.93 13.45
CA VAL A 249 -7.38 -14.10 14.90
C VAL A 249 -6.52 -15.30 15.28
N SER A 250 -6.00 -16.05 14.30
CA SER A 250 -5.20 -17.24 14.51
C SER A 250 -3.80 -16.91 15.02
N ASN A 251 -3.19 -17.81 15.79
CA ASN A 251 -1.76 -17.78 16.09
C ASN A 251 -1.00 -18.88 15.31
N ASP A 252 -1.69 -19.72 14.53
CA ASP A 252 -1.13 -20.94 13.95
C ASP A 252 -0.26 -20.66 12.72
N HIS A 253 -0.53 -19.59 11.98
CA HIS A 253 0.20 -19.17 10.80
C HIS A 253 0.59 -17.69 10.88
N THR A 254 1.54 -17.29 10.05
CA THR A 254 1.80 -15.87 9.81
C THR A 254 0.67 -15.29 8.96
N HIS A 255 0.49 -13.98 9.03
CA HIS A 255 -0.50 -13.25 8.25
C HIS A 255 0.22 -12.26 7.36
N ASN A 256 -0.31 -11.97 6.18
CA ASN A 256 0.20 -10.84 5.41
C ASN A 256 -0.10 -9.54 6.17
N ALA A 257 0.88 -8.67 6.35
CA ALA A 257 0.68 -7.41 7.06
C ALA A 257 -0.40 -6.54 6.40
N LYS A 258 -0.54 -6.61 5.06
CA LYS A 258 -1.54 -5.85 4.29
C LYS A 258 -2.98 -6.26 4.62
N ASP A 259 -3.21 -7.49 5.08
CA ASP A 259 -4.54 -8.02 5.41
C ASP A 259 -5.23 -7.20 6.51
N PHE A 260 -4.47 -6.51 7.35
CA PHE A 260 -5.00 -5.68 8.44
C PHE A 260 -5.30 -4.24 8.03
N HIS A 261 -4.74 -3.76 6.92
CA HIS A 261 -4.85 -2.38 6.48
C HIS A 261 -6.31 -1.92 6.23
N PRO A 262 -7.20 -2.73 5.61
CA PRO A 262 -8.60 -2.33 5.39
C PRO A 262 -9.40 -2.09 6.66
N PHE A 263 -8.91 -2.61 7.79
CA PHE A 263 -9.55 -2.46 9.10
C PHE A 263 -9.00 -1.28 9.88
N VAL A 264 -8.06 -0.50 9.33
CA VAL A 264 -7.49 0.70 9.95
C VAL A 264 -7.87 1.92 9.12
N LEU A 265 -8.62 2.85 9.70
CA LEU A 265 -9.06 4.05 8.98
C LEU A 265 -7.92 5.03 8.71
N LYS A 266 -8.03 5.76 7.60
CA LYS A 266 -7.32 7.02 7.36
C LYS A 266 -7.83 8.11 8.33
N MET A 267 -6.93 8.78 9.03
CA MET A 267 -7.23 9.98 9.81
C MET A 267 -7.73 11.10 8.87
N ALA A 268 -8.67 11.94 9.33
CA ALA A 268 -9.17 13.02 8.50
C ALA A 268 -8.05 14.03 8.18
N GLU A 269 -8.11 14.60 6.97
CA GLU A 269 -7.09 15.54 6.50
C GLU A 269 -6.98 16.76 7.42
N PRO A 270 -5.77 17.26 7.69
CA PRO A 270 -5.59 18.45 8.49
C PRO A 270 -6.27 19.66 7.85
N LYS A 271 -6.83 20.53 8.69
CA LYS A 271 -7.42 21.79 8.27
C LYS A 271 -6.40 22.91 8.44
N ASP A 272 -6.23 23.74 7.41
CA ASP A 272 -5.46 24.98 7.51
C ASP A 272 -6.41 26.15 7.67
N THR A 273 -6.28 26.92 8.75
CA THR A 273 -7.04 28.15 8.93
C THR A 273 -6.11 29.24 9.43
N SER A 274 -5.96 30.30 8.63
CA SER A 274 -5.24 31.52 9.02
C SER A 274 -3.81 31.29 9.53
N GLY A 275 -3.08 30.31 9.00
CA GLY A 275 -1.69 30.02 9.39
C GLY A 275 -1.54 29.14 10.63
N VAL A 276 -2.65 28.64 11.17
CA VAL A 276 -2.69 27.63 12.23
C VAL A 276 -3.33 26.37 11.67
N GLN A 277 -2.60 25.26 11.73
CA GLN A 277 -3.05 23.99 11.18
C GLN A 277 -3.55 23.06 12.28
N PHE A 278 -4.69 22.42 12.03
CA PHE A 278 -5.40 21.54 12.94
C PHE A 278 -5.36 20.11 12.43
N ALA A 279 -5.01 19.19 13.31
CA ALA A 279 -4.85 17.77 13.05
C ALA A 279 -5.74 16.97 14.00
N PRO A 280 -6.67 16.15 13.51
CA PRO A 280 -7.35 15.19 14.37
C PRO A 280 -6.32 14.29 15.07
N VAL A 281 -6.65 13.75 16.24
CA VAL A 281 -5.70 12.92 17.02
C VAL A 281 -6.17 11.48 17.19
N LEU A 282 -7.43 11.19 16.90
CA LEU A 282 -8.03 9.86 17.00
C LEU A 282 -9.04 9.62 15.86
N ALA A 283 -8.98 8.44 15.27
CA ALA A 283 -10.01 7.90 14.40
C ALA A 283 -10.33 6.44 14.80
N ILE A 284 -11.59 6.04 14.65
CA ILE A 284 -12.07 4.71 15.05
C ILE A 284 -12.76 4.04 13.85
N GLN A 285 -12.55 2.75 13.66
CA GLN A 285 -13.34 1.95 12.73
C GLN A 285 -13.86 0.69 13.40
N VAL A 286 -15.13 0.39 13.17
CA VAL A 286 -15.81 -0.80 13.70
C VAL A 286 -16.26 -1.63 12.51
N THR A 287 -15.69 -2.83 12.36
CA THR A 287 -15.98 -3.70 11.21
C THR A 287 -16.73 -4.94 11.64
N LEU A 288 -17.92 -5.15 11.07
CA LEU A 288 -18.67 -6.39 11.18
C LEU A 288 -18.03 -7.48 10.32
N PHE A 289 -17.88 -8.67 10.87
CA PHE A 289 -17.63 -9.92 10.15
C PHE A 289 -18.89 -10.77 10.27
N PRO A 290 -19.77 -10.79 9.25
CA PRO A 290 -21.08 -11.41 9.34
C PRO A 290 -21.00 -12.84 9.88
N ASN A 291 -21.78 -13.14 10.92
CA ASN A 291 -21.84 -14.42 11.64
C ASN A 291 -20.56 -14.85 12.39
N HIS A 292 -19.51 -14.03 12.40
CA HIS A 292 -18.22 -14.38 13.00
C HIS A 292 -17.81 -13.46 14.16
N GLY A 293 -18.06 -12.16 14.05
CA GLY A 293 -17.59 -11.21 15.06
C GLY A 293 -17.57 -9.75 14.62
N ILE A 294 -16.91 -8.93 15.44
CA ILE A 294 -16.66 -7.50 15.20
C ILE A 294 -15.18 -7.23 15.42
N SER A 295 -14.56 -6.38 14.61
CA SER A 295 -13.30 -5.72 14.99
C SER A 295 -13.53 -4.25 15.34
N ILE A 296 -12.77 -3.74 16.30
CA ILE A 296 -12.69 -2.31 16.62
C ILE A 296 -11.23 -1.90 16.46
N SER A 297 -10.97 -0.95 15.57
CA SER A 297 -9.66 -0.37 15.39
C SER A 297 -9.57 1.07 15.84
N PHE A 298 -8.38 1.43 16.30
CA PHE A 298 -8.05 2.76 16.81
C PHE A 298 -6.80 3.23 16.10
N LEU A 299 -6.90 4.36 15.38
CA LEU A 299 -5.73 5.08 14.87
C LEU A 299 -5.55 6.35 15.71
N SER A 300 -4.52 6.36 16.53
CA SER A 300 -4.19 7.50 17.41
C SER A 300 -2.85 8.11 17.02
N HIS A 301 -2.77 9.44 16.95
CA HIS A 301 -1.48 10.12 16.83
C HIS A 301 -0.76 10.10 18.19
N HIS A 302 0.47 9.59 18.25
CA HIS A 302 1.17 9.30 19.52
C HIS A 302 1.38 10.55 20.40
N VAL A 303 1.41 11.75 19.81
CA VAL A 303 1.40 13.05 20.53
C VAL A 303 0.31 13.15 21.60
N VAL A 304 -0.85 12.51 21.39
CA VAL A 304 -1.99 12.65 22.30
C VAL A 304 -1.80 11.88 23.60
N GLY A 305 -1.02 10.79 23.55
CA GLY A 305 -0.67 10.02 24.73
C GLY A 305 -0.02 8.69 24.41
N ASP A 306 0.65 8.16 25.43
CA ASP A 306 1.27 6.85 25.40
C ASP A 306 0.25 5.73 25.64
N GLU A 307 0.74 4.49 25.68
CA GLU A 307 -0.08 3.29 25.89
C GLU A 307 -0.94 3.37 27.16
N SER A 308 -0.44 3.95 28.25
CA SER A 308 -1.22 4.13 29.49
C SER A 308 -2.46 4.96 29.26
N THR A 309 -2.32 6.05 28.50
CA THR A 309 -3.42 6.97 28.18
C THR A 309 -4.44 6.30 27.25
N ILE A 310 -3.97 5.71 26.15
CA ILE A 310 -4.86 5.14 25.12
C ILE A 310 -5.56 3.87 25.62
N VAL A 311 -4.87 2.98 26.32
CA VAL A 311 -5.49 1.77 26.89
C VAL A 311 -6.48 2.15 28.00
N GLY A 312 -6.17 3.17 28.81
CA GLY A 312 -7.12 3.71 29.80
C GLY A 312 -8.41 4.20 29.17
N PHE A 313 -8.32 4.93 28.04
CA PHE A 313 -9.48 5.34 27.27
C PHE A 313 -10.27 4.15 26.72
N ILE A 314 -9.62 3.19 26.07
CA ILE A 314 -10.28 2.01 25.48
C ILE A 314 -11.02 1.20 26.56
N LYS A 315 -10.40 0.99 27.71
CA LYS A 315 -11.03 0.30 28.85
C LYS A 315 -12.22 1.06 29.41
N SER A 316 -12.12 2.39 29.53
CA SER A 316 -13.22 3.24 29.98
C SER A 316 -14.40 3.21 29.01
N TRP A 317 -14.12 3.22 27.70
CA TRP A 317 -15.15 3.11 26.68
C TRP A 317 -15.85 1.75 26.72
N ALA A 318 -15.07 0.67 26.79
CA ALA A 318 -15.60 -0.68 26.92
C ALA A 318 -16.51 -0.82 28.15
N LEU A 319 -16.06 -0.30 29.29
CA LEU A 319 -16.79 -0.34 30.55
C LEU A 319 -18.13 0.43 30.49
N LEU A 320 -18.12 1.63 29.93
CA LEU A 320 -19.33 2.43 29.75
C LEU A 320 -20.32 1.78 28.77
N ASN A 321 -19.81 1.15 27.71
CA ASN A 321 -20.64 0.41 26.77
C ASN A 321 -21.29 -0.82 27.42
N LYS A 322 -20.56 -1.50 28.31
CA LYS A 322 -21.02 -2.70 29.02
C LYS A 322 -22.01 -2.44 30.15
N ASN A 323 -21.87 -1.33 30.89
CA ASN A 323 -22.59 -1.08 32.14
C ASN A 323 -23.75 -0.08 31.99
N ASP A 324 -24.34 0.05 30.80
CA ASP A 324 -25.46 0.97 30.52
C ASP A 324 -25.23 2.37 31.14
N GLU A 325 -24.09 2.99 30.81
CA GLU A 325 -23.77 4.39 31.14
C GLU A 325 -23.31 4.67 32.59
N ASN A 326 -23.12 3.65 33.44
CA ASN A 326 -22.60 3.88 34.79
C ASN A 326 -21.11 4.30 34.78
N ASP A 327 -20.84 5.56 35.12
CA ASP A 327 -19.50 6.18 35.15
C ASP A 327 -18.74 6.03 36.48
N GLU A 328 -19.32 5.37 37.50
CA GLU A 328 -18.76 5.24 38.85
C GLU A 328 -17.36 4.60 38.88
N PHE A 329 -17.02 3.79 37.88
CA PHE A 329 -15.78 3.03 37.79
C PHE A 329 -14.76 3.61 36.79
N ILE A 330 -15.04 4.76 36.18
CA ILE A 330 -14.11 5.38 35.22
C ILE A 330 -12.94 6.04 35.97
N ILE A 331 -11.72 5.68 35.57
CA ILE A 331 -10.52 6.38 36.01
C ILE A 331 -10.47 7.73 35.30
N ILE A 332 -10.72 8.81 36.05
CA ILE A 332 -10.73 10.17 35.50
C ILE A 332 -9.30 10.58 35.10
N PRO A 333 -9.08 11.01 33.85
CA PRO A 333 -7.77 11.48 33.40
C PRO A 333 -7.33 12.75 34.15
N PHE A 334 -6.07 12.79 34.52
CA PHE A 334 -5.44 13.95 35.15
C PHE A 334 -4.75 14.81 34.08
N TYR A 335 -5.18 16.07 33.96
CA TYR A 335 -4.79 16.95 32.85
C TYR A 335 -3.76 18.03 33.17
N ASP A 336 -3.44 18.29 34.44
CA ASP A 336 -2.47 19.34 34.77
C ASP A 336 -1.08 18.95 34.28
N ARG A 337 -0.58 19.70 33.30
CA ARG A 337 0.71 19.47 32.63
C ARG A 337 1.88 20.11 33.38
N SER A 338 1.59 21.05 34.29
CA SER A 338 2.62 21.82 35.00
C SER A 338 3.44 20.98 35.98
N ILE A 339 2.94 19.80 36.36
CA ILE A 339 3.65 18.86 37.21
C ILE A 339 4.82 18.16 36.51
N VAL A 340 4.85 18.19 35.17
CA VAL A 340 6.00 17.69 34.39
C VAL A 340 7.02 18.82 34.27
N LYS A 341 8.13 18.68 34.99
CA LYS A 341 9.22 19.65 34.99
C LYS A 341 10.09 19.50 33.74
N ASP A 342 10.37 20.62 33.08
CA ASP A 342 11.33 20.70 31.96
C ASP A 342 12.37 21.80 32.22
N PRO A 343 13.33 21.57 33.14
CA PRO A 343 14.29 22.59 33.54
C PRO A 343 15.31 22.95 32.44
N TYR A 344 15.44 22.11 31.41
CA TYR A 344 16.38 22.32 30.30
C TYR A 344 15.71 22.86 29.03
N GLY A 345 14.39 23.07 29.04
CA GLY A 345 13.65 23.56 27.87
C GLY A 345 13.71 22.58 26.69
N LEU A 346 13.64 21.27 26.96
CA LEU A 346 13.69 20.23 25.94
C LEU A 346 12.51 20.33 24.96
N GLY A 347 11.31 20.66 25.45
CA GLY A 347 10.13 20.82 24.61
C GLY A 347 10.35 21.86 23.51
N ASP A 348 10.94 22.99 23.88
CA ASP A 348 11.28 24.08 22.96
C ASP A 348 12.35 23.65 21.96
N CYS A 349 13.40 22.98 22.45
CA CYS A 349 14.49 22.48 21.62
C CYS A 349 13.99 21.47 20.55
N ILE A 350 13.12 20.54 20.94
CA ILE A 350 12.51 19.57 20.02
C ILE A 350 11.60 20.28 19.02
N TRP A 351 10.84 21.28 19.45
CA TRP A 351 9.98 22.05 18.57
C TRP A 351 10.77 22.86 17.54
N GLU A 352 11.83 23.54 17.95
CA GLU A 352 12.73 24.25 17.03
C GLU A 352 13.39 23.31 16.03
N GLU A 353 13.80 22.12 16.46
CA GLU A 353 14.34 21.10 15.54
C GLU A 353 13.26 20.60 14.58
N THR A 354 12.04 20.37 15.06
CA THR A 354 10.90 19.95 14.22
C THR A 354 10.63 20.96 13.11
N LYS A 355 10.66 22.26 13.42
CA LYS A 355 10.48 23.35 12.42
C LYS A 355 11.57 23.39 11.35
N LYS A 356 12.75 22.80 11.57
CA LYS A 356 13.80 22.70 10.55
C LYS A 356 13.53 21.61 9.53
N HIS A 357 12.91 20.51 9.96
CA HIS A 357 12.66 19.33 9.12
C HIS A 357 11.24 19.26 8.55
N LYS A 358 10.31 19.99 9.14
CA LYS A 358 8.89 20.02 8.77
C LYS A 358 8.41 21.45 8.64
N THR A 359 7.59 21.69 7.62
CA THR A 359 7.12 23.06 7.28
C THR A 359 5.61 23.18 7.28
N LYS A 360 4.89 22.06 7.25
CA LYS A 360 3.42 22.00 7.27
C LYS A 360 2.90 20.72 7.92
N MET A 361 1.64 20.70 8.30
CA MET A 361 0.97 19.63 9.02
C MET A 361 0.81 18.35 8.18
N SER A 362 0.73 18.47 6.85
CA SER A 362 0.79 17.29 5.97
C SER A 362 2.11 16.52 6.11
N ASP A 363 3.18 17.16 6.61
CA ASP A 363 4.47 16.50 6.89
C ASP A 363 4.43 15.71 8.22
N ILE A 364 3.37 15.90 9.02
CA ILE A 364 3.12 15.21 10.30
C ILE A 364 1.87 14.31 10.25
N ILE A 365 0.92 14.51 9.35
CA ILE A 365 -0.21 13.58 9.19
C ILE A 365 0.01 12.83 7.88
N VAL A 366 0.99 11.94 7.91
CA VAL A 366 1.11 10.94 6.86
C VAL A 366 0.17 9.83 7.27
N THR A 367 -0.95 9.71 6.56
CA THR A 367 -1.65 8.43 6.57
C THR A 367 -0.68 7.30 6.30
N PRO A 368 -0.90 6.10 6.85
CA PRO A 368 -0.11 4.94 6.49
C PRO A 368 0.11 4.95 4.97
N PRO A 369 1.36 5.00 4.49
CA PRO A 369 1.59 5.04 3.06
C PRO A 369 0.83 3.87 2.43
N PRO A 370 0.22 4.05 1.25
CA PRO A 370 -0.40 2.95 0.55
C PRO A 370 0.62 1.81 0.48
N PRO A 371 0.20 0.56 0.71
CA PRO A 371 1.11 -0.56 0.81
C PRO A 371 2.03 -0.58 -0.42
N SER A 372 3.32 -0.28 -0.22
CA SER A 372 4.28 -0.32 -1.31
C SER A 372 4.37 -1.75 -1.87
N ASP A 373 4.82 -1.91 -3.11
CA ASP A 373 5.04 -3.25 -3.69
C ASP A 373 6.01 -4.09 -2.84
N ASN A 374 6.94 -3.45 -2.13
CA ASN A 374 7.85 -4.09 -1.19
C ASN A 374 7.16 -4.60 0.11
N ASN A 375 6.03 -4.02 0.50
CA ASN A 375 5.25 -4.49 1.66
C ASN A 375 4.49 -5.79 1.36
N ASN A 376 4.45 -6.29 0.12
CA ASN A 376 3.79 -7.57 -0.20
C ASN A 376 4.43 -8.76 0.51
N ASN A 377 5.69 -8.61 0.92
CA ASN A 377 6.45 -9.67 1.56
C ASN A 377 6.45 -9.54 3.09
N ILE A 378 5.83 -8.52 3.70
CA ILE A 378 5.87 -8.40 5.16
C ILE A 378 4.81 -9.31 5.78
N VAL A 379 5.27 -10.19 6.65
CA VAL A 379 4.42 -11.09 7.43
C VAL A 379 4.38 -10.69 8.89
N ARG A 380 3.29 -11.07 9.53
CA ARG A 380 3.00 -10.83 10.93
C ARG A 380 2.83 -12.15 11.66
N GLY A 381 3.67 -12.38 12.66
CA GLY A 381 3.61 -13.56 13.53
C GLY A 381 3.30 -13.18 14.97
N THR A 382 2.42 -13.95 15.62
CA THR A 382 2.29 -13.93 17.08
C THR A 382 2.91 -15.20 17.66
N PHE A 383 3.79 -15.04 18.64
CA PHE A 383 4.43 -16.11 19.40
C PHE A 383 3.96 -16.03 20.85
N THR A 384 3.67 -17.18 21.47
CA THR A 384 3.31 -17.25 22.89
C THR A 384 4.44 -17.89 23.67
N ILE A 385 4.94 -17.18 24.69
CA ILE A 385 5.88 -17.74 25.66
C ILE A 385 5.15 -18.02 26.97
N ARG A 386 5.12 -19.30 27.35
CA ARG A 386 4.40 -19.76 28.53
C ARG A 386 5.12 -19.40 29.82
N ARG A 387 4.36 -19.21 30.91
CA ARG A 387 4.89 -18.88 32.24
C ARG A 387 5.96 -19.86 32.71
N ASP A 388 5.77 -21.16 32.50
CA ASP A 388 6.76 -22.18 32.86
C ASP A 388 8.06 -22.08 32.06
N HIS A 389 8.00 -21.66 30.79
CA HIS A 389 9.20 -21.37 29.99
C HIS A 389 9.90 -20.11 30.50
N ILE A 390 9.14 -19.05 30.80
CA ILE A 390 9.69 -17.82 31.38
C ILE A 390 10.43 -18.12 32.68
N ASP A 391 9.84 -18.93 33.56
CA ASP A 391 10.46 -19.26 34.86
C ASP A 391 11.72 -20.13 34.70
N LYS A 392 11.73 -21.06 33.74
CA LYS A 392 12.96 -21.78 33.35
C LYS A 392 14.05 -20.83 32.85
N LEU A 393 13.71 -19.86 31.99
CA LEU A 393 14.66 -18.87 31.48
C LEU A 393 15.21 -17.97 32.60
N LYS A 394 14.35 -17.51 33.52
CA LYS A 394 14.79 -16.75 34.72
C LYS A 394 15.77 -17.56 35.57
N ASN A 395 15.45 -18.83 35.84
CA ASN A 395 16.32 -19.71 36.63
C ASN A 395 17.66 -19.95 35.93
N LEU A 396 17.67 -20.11 34.61
CA LEU A 396 18.89 -20.24 33.83
C LEU A 396 19.77 -19.00 34.00
N ILE A 397 19.21 -17.80 33.84
CA ILE A 397 19.95 -16.54 34.04
C ILE A 397 20.49 -16.44 35.46
N LEU A 398 19.67 -16.68 36.47
CA LEU A 398 20.09 -16.59 37.87
C LEU A 398 21.17 -17.62 38.24
N SER A 399 21.19 -18.78 37.59
CA SER A 399 22.25 -19.78 37.78
C SER A 399 23.61 -19.36 37.20
N LYS A 400 23.60 -18.59 36.11
CA LYS A 400 24.80 -18.16 35.36
C LYS A 400 25.30 -16.76 35.76
N ARG A 401 24.38 -15.90 36.24
CA ARG A 401 24.61 -14.52 36.67
C ARG A 401 23.85 -14.26 37.99
N PRO A 402 24.27 -14.87 39.12
CA PRO A 402 23.55 -14.77 40.38
C PRO A 402 23.51 -13.34 40.96
N SER A 403 24.44 -12.47 40.55
CA SER A 403 24.49 -11.06 40.95
C SER A 403 23.63 -10.14 40.08
N LEU A 404 23.08 -10.62 38.96
CA LEU A 404 22.30 -9.79 38.05
C LEU A 404 20.98 -9.40 38.71
N THR A 405 20.83 -8.11 38.96
CA THR A 405 19.56 -7.55 39.46
C THR A 405 18.61 -7.30 38.28
N HIS A 406 17.29 -7.26 38.50
CA HIS A 406 16.28 -7.01 37.45
C HIS A 406 16.06 -8.15 36.42
N VAL A 407 16.18 -9.40 36.86
CA VAL A 407 15.70 -10.57 36.08
C VAL A 407 14.18 -10.66 36.20
N THR A 408 13.46 -10.15 35.20
CA THR A 408 12.00 -10.09 35.15
C THR A 408 11.48 -10.83 33.93
N SER A 409 10.17 -11.15 33.88
CA SER A 409 9.58 -11.74 32.67
C SER A 409 9.83 -10.86 31.43
N TYR A 410 9.80 -9.54 31.58
CA TYR A 410 10.07 -8.59 30.50
C TYR A 410 11.51 -8.70 29.97
N THR A 411 12.50 -8.71 30.86
CA THR A 411 13.92 -8.73 30.46
C THR A 411 14.34 -10.09 29.86
N VAL A 412 13.86 -11.21 30.43
CA VAL A 412 14.15 -12.53 29.85
C VAL A 412 13.44 -12.74 28.52
N THR A 413 12.20 -12.27 28.36
CA THR A 413 11.49 -12.39 27.09
C THR A 413 12.13 -11.52 26.02
N GLY A 414 12.46 -10.25 26.33
CA GLY A 414 13.18 -9.36 25.41
C GLY A 414 14.54 -9.92 25.00
N GLY A 415 15.34 -10.41 25.96
CA GLY A 415 16.65 -11.00 25.68
C GLY A 415 16.58 -12.29 24.86
N TYR A 416 15.56 -13.12 25.09
CA TYR A 416 15.31 -14.32 24.29
C TYR A 416 14.96 -13.97 22.85
N VAL A 417 13.99 -13.08 22.64
CA VAL A 417 13.58 -12.65 21.29
C VAL A 417 14.74 -11.98 20.56
N TRP A 418 15.49 -11.10 21.22
CA TRP A 418 16.63 -10.42 20.60
C TRP A 418 17.72 -11.40 20.16
N SER A 419 18.08 -12.38 21.00
CA SER A 419 19.04 -13.43 20.60
C SER A 419 18.51 -14.32 19.46
N CYS A 420 17.22 -14.67 19.48
CA CYS A 420 16.61 -15.46 18.41
C CYS A 420 16.64 -14.73 17.06
N LEU A 421 16.29 -13.43 17.06
CA LEU A 421 16.26 -12.61 15.84
C LEU A 421 17.66 -12.45 15.24
N VAL A 422 18.65 -12.13 16.07
CA VAL A 422 20.02 -11.95 15.60
C VAL A 422 20.59 -13.27 15.03
N LYS A 423 20.26 -14.41 15.65
CA LYS A 423 20.64 -15.73 15.13
C LYS A 423 19.92 -16.12 13.84
N SER A 424 18.66 -15.71 13.65
CA SER A 424 17.96 -15.99 12.39
C SER A 424 18.54 -15.18 11.23
N GLU A 425 18.92 -13.93 11.47
CA GLU A 425 19.60 -13.10 10.47
C GLU A 425 21.00 -13.64 10.12
N ASP A 426 21.79 -14.07 11.12
CA ASP A 426 23.10 -14.69 10.89
C ASP A 426 23.00 -16.01 10.08
N ALA A 427 21.87 -16.72 10.18
CA ALA A 427 21.63 -17.92 9.41
C ALA A 427 21.32 -17.66 7.93
N THR A 428 20.92 -16.44 7.56
CA THR A 428 20.46 -16.09 6.20
C THR A 428 21.32 -15.05 5.50
N GLU A 429 22.09 -14.26 6.24
CA GLU A 429 22.89 -13.16 5.72
C GLU A 429 24.35 -13.24 6.18
N ILE A 430 25.26 -12.60 5.44
CA ILE A 430 26.66 -12.43 5.87
C ILE A 430 26.75 -11.12 6.66
N ILE A 431 26.91 -11.22 7.97
CA ILE A 431 26.95 -10.08 8.87
C ILE A 431 28.36 -9.96 9.48
N ASP A 432 28.86 -8.73 9.63
CA ASP A 432 30.12 -8.48 10.34
C ASP A 432 29.96 -8.85 11.82
N GLU A 433 30.70 -9.85 12.27
CA GLU A 433 30.74 -10.33 13.65
C GLU A 433 30.91 -9.20 14.70
N ASN A 434 31.64 -8.12 14.35
CA ASN A 434 31.90 -7.00 15.26
C ASN A 434 30.90 -5.86 15.14
N VAL A 435 29.88 -5.97 14.27
CA VAL A 435 28.84 -4.95 14.18
C VAL A 435 28.07 -4.86 15.50
N MET A 436 27.64 -3.66 15.85
CA MET A 436 26.85 -3.43 17.06
C MET A 436 25.38 -3.71 16.79
N GLU A 437 24.79 -4.47 17.71
CA GLU A 437 23.36 -4.72 17.84
C GLU A 437 22.78 -3.81 18.91
N TYR A 438 21.55 -3.35 18.69
CA TYR A 438 20.87 -2.47 19.63
C TYR A 438 19.48 -2.96 19.97
N PHE A 439 19.12 -2.86 21.25
CA PHE A 439 17.80 -3.18 21.76
C PHE A 439 17.22 -1.98 22.52
N GLY A 440 16.11 -1.44 22.02
CA GLY A 440 15.41 -0.31 22.62
C GLY A 440 14.18 -0.75 23.40
N CYS A 441 14.02 -0.24 24.62
CA CYS A 441 12.80 -0.42 25.41
C CYS A 441 12.23 0.91 25.91
N ALA A 442 10.91 1.08 25.76
CA ALA A 442 10.19 2.22 26.29
C ALA A 442 9.80 1.97 27.76
N VAL A 443 10.05 2.96 28.61
CA VAL A 443 9.83 2.90 30.06
C VAL A 443 8.84 3.97 30.47
N ASN A 444 7.73 3.56 31.11
CA ASN A 444 6.80 4.49 31.76
C ASN A 444 7.48 5.15 32.96
N TYR A 445 7.69 6.47 32.87
CA TYR A 445 8.41 7.25 33.86
C TYR A 445 7.50 7.90 34.92
N ARG A 446 6.16 7.74 34.83
CA ARG A 446 5.20 8.37 35.76
C ARG A 446 5.53 8.11 37.24
N ALA A 447 5.73 6.84 37.59
CA ALA A 447 6.03 6.44 38.97
C ALA A 447 7.47 6.76 39.41
N ARG A 448 8.29 7.29 38.51
CA ARG A 448 9.72 7.58 38.71
C ARG A 448 10.02 9.07 38.86
N PHE A 449 9.05 9.93 38.58
CA PHE A 449 9.15 11.34 38.90
C PHE A 449 9.23 11.55 40.42
N ASP A 450 9.88 12.64 40.82
CA ASP A 450 9.85 13.14 42.20
C ASP A 450 9.18 14.53 42.27
N PRO A 451 7.94 14.62 42.80
CA PRO A 451 7.09 13.50 43.27
C PRO A 451 6.50 12.69 42.09
N PRO A 452 6.04 11.44 42.32
CA PRO A 452 5.45 10.61 41.26
C PRO A 452 4.24 11.25 40.60
N LEU A 453 4.12 11.13 39.28
CA LEU A 453 2.93 11.57 38.56
C LEU A 453 1.75 10.64 38.86
N PRO A 454 0.51 11.16 38.88
CA PRO A 454 -0.68 10.32 38.97
C PRO A 454 -0.68 9.25 37.88
N SER A 455 -1.12 8.03 38.21
CA SER A 455 -1.27 6.96 37.22
C SER A 455 -2.28 7.31 36.12
N SER A 456 -3.22 8.21 36.40
CA SER A 456 -4.20 8.74 35.44
C SER A 456 -3.69 9.95 34.65
N TYR A 457 -2.42 10.36 34.79
CA TYR A 457 -1.83 11.45 34.00
C TYR A 457 -2.03 11.21 32.50
N PHE A 458 -2.76 12.14 31.87
CA PHE A 458 -3.08 12.12 30.45
C PHE A 458 -1.91 12.67 29.62
N GLY A 459 -1.48 11.90 28.64
CA GLY A 459 -0.43 12.25 27.68
C GLY A 459 0.76 11.29 27.74
N ASN A 460 1.91 11.73 27.24
CA ASN A 460 3.12 10.91 27.18
C ASN A 460 3.98 11.08 28.43
N CYS A 461 4.53 9.97 28.92
CA CYS A 461 5.56 9.95 29.96
C CYS A 461 6.43 8.70 29.77
N ILE A 462 7.01 8.58 28.58
CA ILE A 462 7.83 7.44 28.17
C ILE A 462 9.23 7.88 27.76
N ILE A 463 10.20 7.04 28.11
CA ILE A 463 11.63 7.26 27.87
C ILE A 463 12.21 5.99 27.28
N TRP A 464 13.16 6.12 26.37
CA TRP A 464 13.83 4.98 25.76
C TRP A 464 15.15 4.68 26.44
N TYR A 465 15.38 3.41 26.76
CA TYR A 465 16.69 2.88 27.14
C TYR A 465 17.20 1.95 26.05
N ILE A 466 18.50 2.05 25.76
CA ILE A 466 19.15 1.30 24.68
C ILE A 466 20.23 0.40 25.28
N ALA A 467 20.02 -0.91 25.18
CA ALA A 467 21.08 -1.88 25.35
C ALA A 467 21.84 -2.05 24.03
N SER A 468 23.13 -2.35 24.11
CA SER A 468 23.95 -2.62 22.93
C SER A 468 25.00 -3.67 23.21
N THR A 469 25.25 -4.55 22.26
CA THR A 469 26.30 -5.58 22.32
C THR A 469 26.78 -5.90 20.91
N LYS A 470 27.90 -6.62 20.75
CA LYS A 470 28.33 -7.05 19.42
C LYS A 470 27.47 -8.20 18.91
N HIS A 471 27.34 -8.30 17.59
CA HIS A 471 26.64 -9.37 16.91
C HIS A 471 27.16 -10.76 17.30
N VAL A 472 28.48 -10.95 17.29
CA VAL A 472 29.14 -12.20 17.68
C VAL A 472 28.81 -12.65 19.10
N ASP A 473 28.55 -11.72 20.01
CA ASP A 473 28.21 -12.03 21.40
C ASP A 473 26.79 -12.60 21.50
N LEU A 474 25.88 -12.21 20.61
CA LEU A 474 24.50 -12.70 20.56
C LEU A 474 24.35 -14.03 19.79
N VAL A 475 25.20 -14.26 18.80
CA VAL A 475 25.22 -15.51 18.03
C VAL A 475 26.05 -16.59 18.73
N GLY A 476 27.18 -16.21 19.34
CA GLY A 476 28.23 -17.13 19.79
C GLY A 476 27.89 -18.03 20.99
N ASN A 477 28.54 -19.21 21.00
CA ASN A 477 28.80 -20.11 22.14
C ASN A 477 27.64 -20.38 23.12
N ASN A 478 26.39 -20.39 22.65
CA ASN A 478 25.18 -20.62 23.46
C ASN A 478 24.94 -19.61 24.61
N GLU A 479 25.73 -18.53 24.71
CA GLU A 479 25.57 -17.51 25.75
C GLU A 479 24.78 -16.27 25.29
N GLY A 480 24.44 -16.17 23.99
CA GLY A 480 23.77 -14.99 23.45
C GLY A 480 22.49 -14.56 24.16
N PHE A 481 21.66 -15.51 24.60
CA PHE A 481 20.47 -15.20 25.42
C PHE A 481 20.84 -14.58 26.79
N ILE A 482 21.91 -15.09 27.41
CA ILE A 482 22.40 -14.61 28.70
C ILE A 482 22.90 -13.18 28.54
N ILE A 483 23.76 -12.94 27.54
CA ILE A 483 24.32 -11.62 27.25
C ILE A 483 23.24 -10.62 26.88
N ALA A 484 22.27 -11.00 26.04
CA ALA A 484 21.12 -10.16 25.70
C ALA A 484 20.33 -9.74 26.93
N THR A 485 19.98 -10.72 27.79
CA THR A 485 19.20 -10.46 29.01
C THR A 485 19.98 -9.60 30.01
N GLU A 486 21.27 -9.88 30.19
CA GLU A 486 22.18 -9.12 31.03
C GLU A 486 22.26 -7.66 30.58
N SER A 487 22.51 -7.43 29.28
CA SER A 487 22.57 -6.09 28.67
C SER A 487 21.28 -5.28 28.93
N ILE A 488 20.12 -5.91 28.74
CA ILE A 488 18.81 -5.26 28.96
C ILE A 488 18.59 -4.98 30.45
N ALA A 489 18.88 -5.94 31.33
CA ALA A 489 18.67 -5.78 32.77
C ALA A 489 19.57 -4.69 33.36
N GLU A 490 20.84 -4.64 32.94
CA GLU A 490 21.81 -3.65 33.39
C GLU A 490 21.45 -2.24 32.94
N ILE A 491 21.05 -2.04 31.67
CA ILE A 491 20.70 -0.70 31.20
C ILE A 491 19.46 -0.17 31.93
N ILE A 492 18.45 -1.02 32.16
CA ILE A 492 17.26 -0.66 32.93
C ILE A 492 17.64 -0.30 34.37
N TYR A 493 18.48 -1.11 35.02
CA TYR A 493 18.92 -0.84 36.39
C TYR A 493 19.72 0.46 36.50
N LYS A 494 20.66 0.69 35.57
CA LYS A 494 21.51 1.87 35.52
C LYS A 494 20.68 3.13 35.31
N ARG A 495 19.84 3.17 34.26
CA ARG A 495 19.08 4.37 33.87
C ARG A 495 17.91 4.68 34.79
N ASN A 496 17.34 3.68 35.47
CA ASN A 496 16.29 3.95 36.48
C ASN A 496 16.75 4.82 37.65
N LYS A 497 18.07 4.94 37.89
CA LYS A 497 18.66 5.76 38.96
C LYS A 497 19.23 7.09 38.47
N ASP A 498 19.09 7.36 37.18
CA ASP A 498 19.72 8.47 36.48
C ASP A 498 18.64 9.49 36.07
N GLU A 499 18.21 10.30 37.04
CA GLU A 499 17.20 11.35 36.80
C GLU A 499 17.72 12.42 35.84
N GLU A 500 19.02 12.73 35.90
CA GLU A 500 19.63 13.74 35.05
C GLU A 500 19.57 13.33 33.57
N TYR A 501 19.83 12.06 33.24
CA TYR A 501 19.68 11.51 31.88
C TYR A 501 18.29 11.74 31.28
N VAL A 502 17.25 11.75 32.12
CA VAL A 502 15.88 12.03 31.70
C VAL A 502 15.66 13.52 31.49
N LEU A 503 16.00 14.33 32.50
CA LEU A 503 15.73 15.75 32.51
C LEU A 503 16.54 16.53 31.47
N ASN A 504 17.78 16.10 31.20
CA ASN A 504 18.68 16.75 30.25
C ASN A 504 18.47 16.26 28.78
N GLY A 505 17.63 15.24 28.58
CA GLY A 505 17.27 14.72 27.25
C GLY A 505 18.35 13.88 26.57
N ASP A 506 19.37 13.39 27.28
CA ASP A 506 20.43 12.57 26.69
C ASP A 506 19.91 11.29 26.03
N TRP A 507 18.80 10.74 26.54
CA TRP A 507 18.11 9.62 25.91
C TRP A 507 17.66 9.90 24.48
N LEU A 508 17.25 11.13 24.15
CA LEU A 508 16.85 11.52 22.79
C LEU A 508 18.05 11.45 21.84
N LYS A 509 19.22 11.89 22.30
CA LYS A 509 20.47 11.86 21.52
C LYS A 509 20.90 10.42 21.26
N GLU A 510 20.82 9.57 22.29
CA GLU A 510 21.16 8.14 22.16
C GLU A 510 20.22 7.44 21.16
N VAL A 511 18.91 7.67 21.24
CA VAL A 511 17.94 7.11 20.28
C VAL A 511 18.22 7.58 18.86
N GLY A 512 18.38 8.89 18.65
CA GLY A 512 18.65 9.44 17.32
C GLY A 512 19.97 8.93 16.71
N ALA A 513 20.99 8.68 17.54
CA ALA A 513 22.27 8.14 17.09
C ALA A 513 22.17 6.66 16.66
N VAL A 514 21.23 5.90 17.23
CA VAL A 514 21.10 4.45 17.02
C VAL A 514 20.06 4.10 15.97
N SER A 515 18.96 4.85 15.87
CA SER A 515 17.84 4.57 14.96
C SER A 515 18.26 4.48 13.49
N ASN A 516 19.34 5.16 13.10
CA ASN A 516 19.85 5.19 11.73
C ASN A 516 20.87 4.08 11.40
N LYS A 517 21.18 3.18 12.34
CA LYS A 517 22.22 2.15 12.18
C LYS A 517 21.72 0.81 11.60
N GLY A 518 20.42 0.66 11.35
CA GLY A 518 19.83 -0.50 10.66
C GLY A 518 19.71 -1.80 11.47
N ARG A 519 20.44 -1.97 12.58
CA ARG A 519 20.41 -3.17 13.45
C ARG A 519 19.85 -2.85 14.84
N TYR A 520 18.58 -2.46 14.86
CA TYR A 520 17.88 -1.98 16.06
C TYR A 520 16.53 -2.69 16.21
N LEU A 521 16.38 -3.48 17.27
CA LEU A 521 15.11 -4.07 17.70
C LEU A 521 14.51 -3.21 18.80
N ALA A 522 13.27 -2.77 18.64
CA ALA A 522 12.54 -2.06 19.68
C ALA A 522 11.35 -2.88 20.17
N ILE A 523 11.09 -2.83 21.48
CA ILE A 523 9.89 -3.39 22.08
C ILE A 523 8.86 -2.29 22.33
N ALA A 524 7.72 -2.41 21.65
CA ALA A 524 6.49 -1.69 21.93
C ALA A 524 5.59 -2.52 22.85
N GLY A 525 4.74 -1.84 23.62
CA GLY A 525 3.78 -2.51 24.50
C GLY A 525 4.34 -2.86 25.88
N SER A 526 3.42 -3.13 26.81
CA SER A 526 3.75 -3.66 28.12
C SER A 526 2.71 -4.68 28.58
N PRO A 527 3.12 -5.81 29.19
CA PRO A 527 2.20 -6.73 29.87
C PRO A 527 1.37 -6.07 30.99
N LYS A 528 1.69 -4.84 31.41
CA LYS A 528 0.89 -4.08 32.37
C LYS A 528 -0.38 -3.50 31.78
N TYR A 529 -0.43 -3.26 30.46
CA TYR A 529 -1.57 -2.65 29.79
C TYR A 529 -2.37 -3.71 29.03
N ASP A 530 -3.19 -4.44 29.78
CA ASP A 530 -3.93 -5.58 29.23
C ASP A 530 -5.14 -5.13 28.40
N LEU A 531 -4.99 -5.07 27.08
CA LEU A 531 -6.09 -4.78 26.16
C LEU A 531 -7.15 -5.89 26.08
N TYR A 532 -6.86 -7.12 26.53
CA TYR A 532 -7.87 -8.17 26.61
C TYR A 532 -8.92 -7.92 27.71
N GLU A 533 -8.72 -6.94 28.59
CA GLU A 533 -9.73 -6.51 29.56
C GLU A 533 -10.78 -5.55 28.98
N ALA A 534 -10.62 -5.08 27.74
CA ALA A 534 -11.60 -4.23 27.08
C ALA A 534 -12.85 -5.02 26.68
N ASP A 535 -13.78 -5.23 27.61
CA ASP A 535 -15.03 -5.93 27.39
C ASP A 535 -16.18 -4.94 27.16
N PHE A 536 -16.63 -4.82 25.90
CA PHE A 536 -17.76 -3.98 25.48
C PHE A 536 -19.13 -4.61 25.79
N GLY A 537 -19.19 -5.67 26.60
CA GLY A 537 -20.41 -6.43 26.86
C GLY A 537 -20.56 -7.66 25.97
N TRP A 538 -19.64 -7.87 25.01
CA TRP A 538 -19.56 -9.08 24.18
C TRP A 538 -18.55 -10.10 24.71
N GLY A 539 -17.96 -9.84 25.88
CA GLY A 539 -16.83 -10.58 26.42
C GLY A 539 -15.49 -10.00 25.96
N LYS A 540 -14.41 -10.59 26.48
CA LYS A 540 -13.03 -10.19 26.17
C LYS A 540 -12.72 -10.36 24.68
N PRO A 541 -11.86 -9.51 24.09
CA PRO A 541 -11.37 -9.70 22.72
C PRO A 541 -10.85 -11.13 22.52
N LYS A 542 -11.11 -11.71 21.35
CA LYS A 542 -10.51 -12.97 20.90
C LYS A 542 -9.03 -12.79 20.59
N LYS A 543 -8.66 -11.67 19.98
CA LYS A 543 -7.30 -11.31 19.60
C LYS A 543 -7.18 -9.80 19.54
N TRP A 544 -5.99 -9.26 19.77
CA TRP A 544 -5.69 -7.89 19.36
C TRP A 544 -4.33 -7.83 18.68
N HIS A 545 -4.16 -6.84 17.80
CA HIS A 545 -2.96 -6.65 16.99
C HIS A 545 -2.44 -5.21 17.10
N PHE A 546 -1.12 -5.06 17.16
CA PHE A 546 -0.43 -3.78 17.06
C PHE A 546 0.07 -3.57 15.62
N VAL A 547 -0.69 -2.88 14.77
CA VAL A 547 -0.36 -2.80 13.33
C VAL A 547 0.78 -1.81 13.12
N PHE A 548 1.91 -2.24 12.57
CA PHE A 548 3.04 -1.35 12.30
C PHE A 548 3.15 -1.12 10.79
N PHE A 549 3.27 0.15 10.39
CA PHE A 549 3.30 0.55 8.98
C PHE A 549 4.69 0.99 8.49
N GLY A 550 5.71 0.98 9.37
CA GLY A 550 7.06 1.46 9.06
C GLY A 550 8.05 0.34 8.71
N SER A 551 9.20 0.73 8.17
CA SER A 551 10.37 -0.13 8.02
C SER A 551 11.20 -0.10 9.31
N GLY A 552 11.28 -1.23 10.01
CA GLY A 552 12.08 -1.39 11.23
C GLY A 552 11.59 -2.57 12.07
N LEU A 553 12.49 -3.28 12.73
CA LEU A 553 12.16 -4.43 13.57
C LEU A 553 11.55 -3.95 14.89
N LEU A 554 10.22 -3.88 14.93
CA LEU A 554 9.44 -3.59 16.15
C LEU A 554 8.72 -4.85 16.60
N MET A 555 8.88 -5.22 17.87
CA MET A 555 8.07 -6.26 18.51
C MET A 555 7.03 -5.63 19.43
N SER A 556 5.83 -6.21 19.50
CA SER A 556 4.86 -5.92 20.56
C SER A 556 4.96 -6.98 21.66
N LEU A 557 4.77 -6.59 22.93
CA LEU A 557 4.73 -7.52 24.06
C LEU A 557 3.52 -7.26 24.94
N SER A 558 2.75 -8.32 25.22
CA SER A 558 1.54 -8.23 26.05
C SER A 558 1.24 -9.52 26.81
N LYS A 559 0.22 -9.48 27.67
CA LYS A 559 -0.30 -10.69 28.29
C LYS A 559 -1.01 -11.54 27.24
N SER A 560 -0.92 -12.86 27.39
CA SER A 560 -1.80 -13.74 26.64
C SER A 560 -3.23 -13.69 27.18
N LYS A 561 -4.19 -13.92 26.29
CA LYS A 561 -5.61 -14.05 26.66
C LYS A 561 -5.88 -15.26 27.57
N ASP A 562 -5.31 -16.41 27.22
CA ASP A 562 -5.83 -17.72 27.65
C ASP A 562 -5.23 -18.21 28.97
N SER A 563 -4.09 -17.66 29.40
CA SER A 563 -3.38 -18.10 30.60
C SER A 563 -2.76 -16.92 31.33
N ASP A 564 -3.03 -16.83 32.63
CA ASP A 564 -2.42 -15.83 33.48
C ASP A 564 -0.89 -16.03 33.50
N GLY A 565 -0.17 -14.99 33.08
CA GLY A 565 1.29 -14.91 33.06
C GLY A 565 2.01 -15.53 31.87
N ASP A 566 1.29 -16.06 30.89
CA ASP A 566 1.83 -16.27 29.55
C ASP A 566 1.94 -14.90 28.85
N LEU A 567 2.93 -14.74 27.99
CA LEU A 567 3.14 -13.51 27.22
C LEU A 567 2.98 -13.77 25.72
N GLU A 568 2.29 -12.84 25.04
CA GLU A 568 2.19 -12.79 23.59
C GLU A 568 3.19 -11.78 23.03
N ILE A 569 3.94 -12.21 22.02
CA ILE A 569 4.92 -11.44 21.29
C ILE A 569 4.44 -11.34 19.85
N GLU A 570 4.27 -10.13 19.34
CA GLU A 570 3.94 -9.92 17.94
C GLU A 570 5.11 -9.27 17.20
N MET A 571 5.46 -9.78 16.02
CA MET A 571 6.52 -9.19 15.19
C MET A 571 6.03 -9.08 13.76
N SER A 572 6.58 -8.10 13.02
CA SER A 572 6.38 -7.98 11.58
C SER A 572 7.74 -7.92 10.89
N ASP A 573 7.98 -8.77 9.90
CA ASP A 573 9.25 -8.86 9.19
C ASP A 573 9.05 -9.26 7.73
N ILE A 574 10.05 -9.03 6.88
CA ILE A 574 10.03 -9.34 5.45
C ILE A 574 10.26 -10.85 5.24
N ILE A 575 9.41 -11.50 4.45
CA ILE A 575 9.65 -12.82 3.87
C ILE A 575 10.87 -12.69 2.94
N VAL A 576 12.04 -13.06 3.44
CA VAL A 576 13.18 -13.40 2.59
C VAL A 576 13.14 -14.91 2.37
N SER A 577 12.27 -15.34 1.44
CA SER A 577 11.99 -16.74 1.06
C SER A 577 11.40 -17.66 2.16
N PRO A 578 10.66 -18.73 1.80
CA PRO A 578 10.02 -19.64 2.76
C PRO A 578 10.90 -20.22 3.88
N PRO A 579 12.25 -20.36 3.75
CA PRO A 579 13.07 -20.81 4.86
C PRO A 579 13.12 -19.85 6.06
N HIS A 580 12.96 -18.53 5.87
CA HIS A 580 13.20 -17.55 6.96
C HIS A 580 12.14 -17.59 8.07
N ASP A 581 10.84 -17.61 7.71
CA ASP A 581 9.73 -17.74 8.66
C ASP A 581 9.77 -19.07 9.42
N ASP A 582 10.10 -20.15 8.73
CA ASP A 582 10.29 -21.48 9.30
C ASP A 582 11.56 -21.55 10.16
N ILE A 583 12.59 -20.72 9.92
CA ILE A 583 13.79 -20.60 10.78
C ILE A 583 13.49 -19.75 12.02
N ILE A 584 12.70 -18.68 11.94
CA ILE A 584 12.30 -17.90 13.14
C ILE A 584 11.40 -18.78 14.02
N ARG A 585 10.29 -19.30 13.46
CA ARG A 585 9.40 -20.25 14.15
C ARG A 585 10.18 -21.48 14.61
N GLY A 586 11.03 -22.01 13.74
CA GLY A 586 11.96 -23.08 14.01
C GLY A 586 12.88 -22.76 15.17
N THR A 587 13.50 -21.58 15.28
CA THR A 587 14.39 -21.21 16.40
C THR A 587 13.61 -21.04 17.70
N PHE A 588 12.39 -20.50 17.65
CA PHE A 588 11.46 -20.48 18.79
C PHE A 588 11.03 -21.90 19.23
N ILE A 589 10.97 -22.86 18.29
CA ILE A 589 10.58 -24.27 18.52
C ILE A 589 11.79 -25.19 18.77
N ILE A 590 12.98 -24.91 18.25
CA ILE A 590 14.25 -25.66 18.35
C ILE A 590 14.99 -25.22 19.62
N GLY A 591 14.74 -24.01 20.13
CA GLY A 591 14.99 -23.72 21.54
C GLY A 591 14.22 -24.64 22.51
N ARG A 592 13.31 -25.48 21.99
CA ARG A 592 12.57 -26.51 22.72
C ARG A 592 13.20 -27.91 22.60
N ASP A 593 13.95 -28.22 21.54
CA ASP A 593 14.59 -29.52 21.26
C ASP A 593 15.80 -29.37 20.29
N ASP A 594 16.95 -30.00 20.59
CA ASP A 594 18.27 -29.85 19.94
C ASP A 594 18.36 -30.06 18.40
N ILE A 595 19.19 -29.21 17.77
CA ILE A 595 20.15 -29.33 16.63
C ILE A 595 19.90 -30.39 15.53
N GLU A 596 19.59 -29.96 14.29
CA GLU A 596 20.28 -30.36 13.04
C GLU A 596 19.76 -29.60 11.78
N LYS A 597 20.68 -29.28 10.84
CA LYS A 597 20.49 -28.41 9.64
C LYS A 597 19.86 -29.13 8.43
N PRO A 598 19.26 -28.37 7.48
CA PRO A 598 19.32 -28.74 6.06
C PRO A 598 19.84 -27.64 5.11
N LYS A 599 20.36 -28.09 3.96
CA LYS A 599 21.05 -27.33 2.89
C LYS A 599 20.18 -27.15 1.64
N ASN A 600 20.37 -25.97 1.00
CA ASN A 600 20.39 -25.63 -0.44
C ASN A 600 19.10 -25.65 -1.30
N LEU A 601 18.88 -24.52 -2.03
CA LEU A 601 18.42 -24.30 -3.44
C LEU A 601 17.84 -22.84 -3.51
N ILE A 602 18.06 -21.92 -4.47
CA ILE A 602 18.01 -21.89 -5.96
C ILE A 602 18.70 -20.57 -6.46
N SER A 603 19.18 -20.52 -7.71
CA SER A 603 19.65 -19.29 -8.42
C SER A 603 18.59 -18.64 -9.33
N SER A 604 18.50 -17.31 -9.34
CA SER A 604 17.62 -16.46 -10.16
C SER A 604 18.33 -15.76 -11.34
N ARG A 605 17.60 -15.37 -12.40
CA ARG A 605 18.03 -14.34 -13.38
C ARG A 605 16.89 -13.45 -13.89
N GLN A 606 17.25 -12.18 -14.12
CA GLN A 606 16.50 -10.95 -14.40
C GLN A 606 15.80 -10.84 -15.78
N ILE A 607 14.85 -9.90 -15.85
CA ILE A 607 14.24 -9.29 -17.05
C ILE A 607 14.43 -7.77 -16.95
N GLU A 608 14.81 -7.12 -18.05
CA GLU A 608 14.79 -5.65 -18.24
C GLU A 608 13.75 -5.28 -19.32
N LEU A 609 13.15 -4.09 -19.16
CA LEU A 609 12.16 -3.45 -20.04
C LEU A 609 12.77 -2.15 -20.59
N ASP A 610 12.36 -1.71 -21.79
CA ASP A 610 12.23 -0.29 -22.12
C ASP A 610 11.37 -0.01 -23.37
N SER A 611 10.94 1.24 -23.49
CA SER A 611 9.72 1.74 -24.18
C SER A 611 9.95 2.89 -25.17
N CYS A 612 9.08 3.09 -26.20
CA CYS A 612 8.46 4.38 -26.61
C CYS A 612 7.67 4.38 -27.96
N ASN A 613 6.84 5.43 -28.16
CA ASN A 613 5.59 5.58 -28.94
C ASN A 613 5.70 6.24 -30.36
N ILE A 614 4.64 6.07 -31.21
CA ILE A 614 3.76 7.09 -31.89
C ILE A 614 2.95 6.50 -33.08
N ILE A 615 1.77 7.09 -33.37
CA ILE A 615 0.55 6.59 -34.08
C ILE A 615 0.29 7.30 -35.43
N THR A 616 -0.34 6.60 -36.40
CA THR A 616 -1.29 7.19 -37.39
C THR A 616 -2.40 6.18 -37.76
N CYS A 617 -3.68 6.59 -37.73
CA CYS A 617 -4.84 5.79 -38.18
C CYS A 617 -5.49 6.36 -39.45
N VAL A 618 -5.98 5.47 -40.33
CA VAL A 618 -6.98 5.76 -41.38
C VAL A 618 -8.11 4.74 -41.22
N GLY A 619 -9.34 5.21 -41.05
CA GLY A 619 -10.53 4.36 -41.01
C GLY A 619 -11.18 4.24 -42.39
N VAL A 620 -11.82 3.10 -42.66
CA VAL A 620 -12.79 2.96 -43.75
C VAL A 620 -14.04 2.28 -43.20
N THR A 621 -15.17 2.94 -43.43
CA THR A 621 -16.55 2.50 -43.19
C THR A 621 -17.11 1.78 -44.43
N ASP A 622 -18.07 0.89 -44.15
CA ASP A 622 -19.08 0.29 -45.05
C ASP A 622 -18.67 -0.84 -46.02
N ILE A 623 -19.35 -1.99 -45.83
CA ILE A 623 -19.74 -2.89 -46.93
C ILE A 623 -21.22 -3.23 -46.73
N SER A 624 -22.06 -2.81 -47.68
CA SER A 624 -23.46 -3.20 -47.82
C SER A 624 -23.59 -4.60 -48.41
N ILE A 625 -24.54 -5.38 -47.91
CA ILE A 625 -24.91 -6.71 -48.44
C ILE A 625 -26.06 -6.54 -49.42
N ASP A 626 -26.01 -7.23 -50.56
CA ASP A 626 -27.14 -7.37 -51.47
C ASP A 626 -27.92 -8.66 -51.15
N ASP A 627 -29.24 -8.56 -51.20
CA ASP A 627 -30.19 -9.50 -50.62
C ASP A 627 -30.24 -10.85 -51.38
N ASN A 628 -30.20 -11.95 -50.62
CA ASN A 628 -30.64 -13.33 -50.93
C ASN A 628 -29.62 -14.48 -50.95
N GLU A 629 -28.58 -14.48 -50.10
CA GLU A 629 -27.97 -15.75 -49.70
C GLU A 629 -27.70 -15.79 -48.18
N ASN A 630 -28.21 -16.85 -47.53
CA ASN A 630 -27.96 -17.13 -46.12
C ASN A 630 -26.45 -17.26 -45.88
N PHE A 631 -25.82 -16.26 -45.28
CA PHE A 631 -24.42 -16.36 -44.87
C PHE A 631 -24.32 -16.80 -43.41
N GLU A 632 -24.01 -18.07 -43.16
CA GLU A 632 -23.44 -18.49 -41.89
C GLU A 632 -22.01 -17.91 -41.79
N PHE A 633 -21.76 -17.05 -40.80
CA PHE A 633 -20.42 -16.56 -40.53
C PHE A 633 -19.56 -17.68 -39.95
N ALA A 634 -18.94 -18.47 -40.82
CA ALA A 634 -17.93 -19.43 -40.44
C ALA A 634 -16.69 -18.67 -39.97
N TYR A 635 -16.51 -18.59 -38.65
CA TYR A 635 -15.38 -17.92 -37.98
C TYR A 635 -14.02 -18.37 -38.56
N GLU A 636 -13.88 -19.62 -38.97
CA GLU A 636 -12.69 -20.11 -39.68
C GLU A 636 -12.47 -19.47 -41.04
N ILE A 637 -13.52 -19.16 -41.79
CA ILE A 637 -13.43 -18.54 -43.13
C ILE A 637 -13.10 -17.05 -42.98
N GLY A 638 -13.71 -16.36 -42.01
CA GLY A 638 -13.37 -14.98 -41.66
C GLY A 638 -11.92 -14.84 -41.16
N PHE A 639 -11.47 -15.76 -40.30
CA PHE A 639 -10.07 -15.81 -39.84
C PHE A 639 -9.11 -16.15 -41.00
N LYS A 640 -9.44 -17.12 -41.86
CA LYS A 640 -8.65 -17.44 -43.06
C LYS A 640 -8.58 -16.25 -44.03
N TRP A 641 -9.67 -15.52 -44.23
CA TRP A 641 -9.72 -14.34 -45.07
C TRP A 641 -8.87 -13.20 -44.50
N VAL A 642 -9.00 -12.89 -43.20
CA VAL A 642 -8.17 -11.87 -42.52
C VAL A 642 -6.69 -12.25 -42.56
N MET A 643 -6.35 -13.50 -42.28
CA MET A 643 -4.96 -13.98 -42.35
C MET A 643 -4.42 -13.97 -43.78
N GLN A 644 -5.26 -14.24 -44.79
CA GLN A 644 -4.90 -14.16 -46.19
C GLN A 644 -4.70 -12.70 -46.64
N SER A 645 -5.61 -11.79 -46.29
CA SER A 645 -5.50 -10.36 -46.60
C SER A 645 -4.31 -9.68 -45.89
N LEU A 646 -4.03 -10.03 -44.63
CA LEU A 646 -2.84 -9.56 -43.91
C LEU A 646 -1.56 -10.14 -44.52
N ARG A 647 -1.57 -11.42 -44.94
CA ARG A 647 -0.46 -12.05 -45.64
C ARG A 647 -0.19 -11.38 -47.00
N GLU A 648 -1.22 -11.05 -47.78
CA GLU A 648 -1.05 -10.39 -49.08
C GLU A 648 -0.60 -8.92 -48.93
N ARG A 649 -1.13 -8.17 -47.95
CA ARG A 649 -0.66 -6.80 -47.65
C ARG A 649 0.77 -6.77 -47.13
N TRP A 650 1.15 -7.75 -46.32
CA TRP A 650 2.53 -7.92 -45.85
C TRP A 650 3.49 -8.27 -46.99
N ARG A 651 3.06 -9.09 -47.97
CA ARG A 651 3.82 -9.37 -49.19
C ARG A 651 4.01 -8.11 -50.05
N ALA A 652 2.96 -7.33 -50.25
CA ALA A 652 3.02 -6.06 -50.99
C ALA A 652 3.96 -5.05 -50.31
N LEU A 653 3.93 -4.94 -48.98
CA LEU A 653 4.84 -4.06 -48.22
C LEU A 653 6.31 -4.51 -48.36
N LYS A 654 6.58 -5.81 -48.25
CA LYS A 654 7.92 -6.38 -48.48
C LYS A 654 8.41 -6.13 -49.90
N TYR A 655 7.52 -6.23 -50.89
CA TYR A 655 7.83 -5.94 -52.29
C TYR A 655 8.21 -4.46 -52.47
N MET A 656 7.40 -3.54 -51.94
CA MET A 656 7.65 -2.09 -51.99
C MET A 656 8.98 -1.71 -51.31
N LEU A 657 9.28 -2.27 -50.14
CA LEU A 657 10.56 -2.03 -49.45
C LEU A 657 11.76 -2.53 -50.24
N ARG A 658 11.61 -3.61 -51.01
CA ARG A 658 12.64 -4.11 -51.92
C ARG A 658 12.81 -3.20 -53.13
N CYS A 659 11.72 -2.81 -53.80
CA CYS A 659 11.79 -1.89 -54.93
C CYS A 659 12.42 -0.55 -54.55
N ASN A 660 12.12 -0.01 -53.38
CA ASN A 660 12.63 1.29 -52.95
C ASN A 660 14.09 1.27 -52.48
N ASN A 661 14.55 0.15 -51.90
CA ASN A 661 15.85 0.14 -51.22
C ASN A 661 16.88 -0.80 -51.86
N PHE A 662 16.45 -1.95 -52.39
CA PHE A 662 17.31 -2.98 -52.95
C PHE A 662 17.59 -2.78 -54.44
N TYR A 663 16.80 -1.95 -55.12
CA TYR A 663 16.99 -1.64 -56.54
C TYR A 663 17.85 -0.37 -56.78
N PRO A 664 18.71 -0.37 -57.83
CA PRO A 664 19.19 -1.56 -58.54
C PRO A 664 20.21 -2.32 -57.68
N ASN A 665 20.11 -3.66 -57.65
CA ASN A 665 20.85 -4.65 -56.85
C ASN A 665 22.05 -4.12 -56.02
N LYS A 666 21.74 -3.49 -54.87
CA LYS A 666 22.76 -3.02 -53.92
C LYS A 666 23.36 -4.18 -53.13
N SER A 667 24.64 -4.08 -52.78
CA SER A 667 25.30 -5.07 -51.93
C SER A 667 24.68 -5.09 -50.53
N LYS A 668 24.85 -6.20 -49.81
CA LYS A 668 24.39 -6.32 -48.43
C LYS A 668 24.99 -5.21 -47.56
N GLU A 669 26.27 -4.89 -47.77
CA GLU A 669 27.00 -3.85 -47.07
C GLU A 669 26.43 -2.45 -47.37
N GLU A 670 26.05 -2.18 -48.62
CA GLU A 670 25.43 -0.91 -49.03
C GLU A 670 24.03 -0.72 -48.41
N LEU A 671 23.26 -1.81 -48.31
CA LEU A 671 21.94 -1.79 -47.70
C LEU A 671 21.99 -1.55 -46.19
N LEU A 672 22.96 -2.17 -45.51
CA LEU A 672 23.17 -1.97 -44.08
C LEU A 672 23.74 -0.58 -43.76
N ALA A 673 24.52 0.01 -44.67
CA ALA A 673 25.11 1.33 -44.48
C ALA A 673 24.10 2.50 -44.59
N LYS A 674 22.94 2.29 -45.24
CA LYS A 674 21.89 3.31 -45.40
C LYS A 674 20.50 2.73 -45.12
N PRO A 675 20.13 2.51 -43.85
CA PRO A 675 18.78 2.12 -43.49
C PRO A 675 17.77 3.24 -43.84
N PRO A 676 16.52 2.91 -44.19
CA PRO A 676 15.48 3.92 -44.42
C PRO A 676 15.21 4.75 -43.16
N GLU A 677 15.07 6.07 -43.31
CA GLU A 677 14.58 6.94 -42.24
C GLU A 677 13.19 6.42 -41.82
N ASN A 678 13.04 6.04 -40.54
CA ASN A 678 11.85 5.42 -39.91
C ASN A 678 11.77 3.87 -39.91
N VAL A 679 12.86 3.14 -40.20
CA VAL A 679 12.95 1.69 -39.93
C VAL A 679 14.02 1.44 -38.88
N ASP A 680 13.70 0.68 -37.83
CA ASP A 680 14.65 0.31 -36.78
C ASP A 680 15.87 -0.43 -37.36
N SER A 681 17.06 -0.09 -36.87
CA SER A 681 18.32 -0.62 -37.41
C SER A 681 18.47 -2.14 -37.23
N ILE A 682 17.97 -2.71 -36.13
CA ILE A 682 18.05 -4.14 -35.83
C ILE A 682 17.07 -4.90 -36.73
N ASP A 683 15.86 -4.38 -36.89
CA ASP A 683 14.85 -4.97 -37.79
C ASP A 683 15.29 -4.87 -39.26
N TRP A 684 15.93 -3.77 -39.65
CA TRP A 684 16.51 -3.61 -40.98
C TRP A 684 17.64 -4.60 -41.24
N ILE A 685 18.54 -4.81 -40.27
CA ILE A 685 19.61 -5.80 -40.36
C ILE A 685 19.04 -7.21 -40.54
N ALA A 686 18.06 -7.59 -39.71
CA ALA A 686 17.40 -8.89 -39.80
C ALA A 686 16.68 -9.07 -41.16
N PHE A 687 16.00 -8.04 -41.65
CA PHE A 687 15.31 -8.04 -42.93
C PHE A 687 16.28 -8.16 -44.13
N VAL A 688 17.38 -7.41 -44.12
CA VAL A 688 18.42 -7.46 -45.15
C VAL A 688 19.13 -8.81 -45.15
N HIS A 689 19.40 -9.39 -43.99
CA HIS A 689 19.91 -10.75 -43.86
C HIS A 689 18.95 -11.78 -44.45
N HIS A 690 17.68 -11.73 -44.05
CA HIS A 690 16.66 -12.65 -44.51
C HIS A 690 16.42 -12.58 -46.04
N CYS A 691 16.49 -11.38 -46.63
CA CYS A 691 16.33 -11.21 -48.07
C CYS A 691 17.57 -11.61 -48.88
N ASN A 692 18.76 -11.63 -48.27
CA ASN A 692 20.01 -12.00 -48.94
C ASN A 692 20.34 -13.50 -48.86
N GLU A 693 19.56 -14.30 -48.13
CA GLU A 693 19.68 -15.77 -48.15
C GLU A 693 19.34 -16.34 -49.53
N ASP A 694 20.19 -17.22 -50.07
CA ASP A 694 20.07 -17.74 -51.45
C ASP A 694 18.72 -18.46 -51.69
N LYS A 695 18.24 -19.21 -50.69
CA LYS A 695 16.91 -19.84 -50.72
C LYS A 695 15.74 -18.86 -50.80
N MET A 696 15.92 -17.64 -50.29
CA MET A 696 14.91 -16.59 -50.42
C MET A 696 15.02 -15.89 -51.76
N LYS A 697 16.22 -15.65 -52.31
CA LYS A 697 16.37 -15.08 -53.66
C LYS A 697 15.64 -15.91 -54.72
N ASP A 698 15.72 -17.24 -54.63
CA ASP A 698 15.02 -18.16 -55.54
C ASP A 698 13.49 -18.07 -55.41
N LYS A 699 12.97 -18.09 -54.17
CA LYS A 699 11.51 -17.93 -53.90
C LYS A 699 10.96 -16.56 -54.30
N ILE A 700 11.80 -15.53 -54.25
CA ILE A 700 11.44 -14.17 -54.65
C ILE A 700 11.30 -14.11 -56.17
N SER A 701 12.22 -14.71 -56.91
CA SER A 701 12.15 -14.81 -58.37
C SER A 701 10.90 -15.58 -58.82
N GLU A 702 10.58 -16.69 -58.13
CA GLU A 702 9.41 -17.53 -58.41
C GLU A 702 8.06 -16.79 -58.24
N HIS A 703 7.97 -15.86 -57.30
CA HIS A 703 6.73 -15.14 -56.98
C HIS A 703 6.64 -13.71 -57.55
N LEU A 704 7.74 -13.22 -58.14
CA LEU A 704 7.87 -11.88 -58.69
C LEU A 704 6.77 -11.47 -59.69
N PRO A 705 6.34 -12.32 -60.65
CA PRO A 705 5.30 -11.93 -61.61
C PRO A 705 3.94 -11.69 -60.95
N LYS A 706 3.62 -12.47 -59.90
CA LYS A 706 2.35 -12.38 -59.18
C LYS A 706 2.30 -11.17 -58.26
N ASP A 707 3.42 -10.85 -57.63
CA ASP A 707 3.57 -9.67 -56.77
C ASP A 707 3.50 -8.36 -57.59
N GLN A 708 3.99 -8.36 -58.83
CA GLN A 708 3.87 -7.22 -59.77
C GLN A 708 2.42 -6.96 -60.19
N GLU A 709 1.64 -8.01 -60.45
CA GLU A 709 0.24 -7.93 -60.83
C GLU A 709 -0.66 -7.44 -59.66
N LEU A 710 -0.31 -7.84 -58.43
CA LEU A 710 -0.95 -7.39 -57.19
C LEU A 710 -0.63 -5.92 -56.84
N ALA A 711 0.59 -5.46 -57.14
CA ALA A 711 0.97 -4.06 -56.96
C ALA A 711 0.24 -3.14 -57.95
N ALA A 712 0.07 -3.59 -59.20
CA ALA A 712 -0.66 -2.85 -60.24
C ALA A 712 -2.17 -2.72 -59.94
N SER A 713 -2.79 -3.73 -59.32
CA SER A 713 -4.21 -3.71 -58.93
C SER A 713 -4.51 -2.93 -57.65
N SER A 714 -3.48 -2.55 -56.87
CA SER A 714 -3.61 -1.85 -55.59
C SER A 714 -3.39 -0.33 -55.67
N CYS A 715 -3.43 0.25 -56.88
CA CYS A 715 -3.20 1.69 -57.16
C CYS A 715 -1.91 2.29 -56.56
N VAL A 716 -0.84 1.50 -56.51
CA VAL A 716 0.51 2.01 -56.23
C VAL A 716 1.08 2.62 -57.54
N PRO A 717 1.59 3.86 -57.55
CA PRO A 717 2.08 4.49 -58.77
C PRO A 717 3.20 3.65 -59.43
N MET A 718 2.94 3.11 -60.63
CA MET A 718 3.93 2.47 -61.51
C MET A 718 4.97 3.50 -61.98
N LYS A 719 5.94 3.82 -61.13
CA LYS A 719 7.20 4.48 -61.53
C LYS A 719 8.36 3.88 -60.73
N ILE A 720 8.66 2.61 -60.99
CA ILE A 720 10.00 1.99 -60.98
C ILE A 720 9.80 0.66 -61.73
N LEU A 721 10.13 0.64 -63.03
CA LEU A 721 10.26 -0.59 -63.81
C LEU A 721 11.64 -1.18 -63.49
N ALA A 722 11.70 -2.22 -62.66
CA ALA A 722 12.86 -3.11 -62.65
C ALA A 722 12.64 -4.17 -63.74
N HIS A 723 13.51 -4.17 -64.74
CA HIS A 723 13.37 -4.95 -65.96
C HIS A 723 13.58 -6.46 -65.70
N PRO A 724 12.90 -7.38 -66.42
CA PRO A 724 13.01 -8.83 -66.24
C PRO A 724 14.40 -9.48 -66.44
N ASN A 725 15.45 -8.69 -66.65
CA ASN A 725 16.82 -9.17 -66.86
C ASN A 725 17.68 -9.19 -65.58
N ASP A 726 17.16 -8.72 -64.44
CA ASP A 726 17.91 -8.67 -63.17
C ASP A 726 17.77 -9.95 -62.31
N ALA A 727 17.08 -10.97 -62.82
CA ALA A 727 16.99 -12.29 -62.22
C ALA A 727 17.47 -13.35 -63.23
N VAL A 728 18.60 -13.98 -62.91
CA VAL A 728 19.13 -15.22 -63.48
C VAL A 728 19.94 -15.09 -64.78
N GLY A 729 21.26 -15.06 -64.60
CA GLY A 729 22.12 -16.05 -65.26
C GLY A 729 23.20 -15.48 -66.18
N LYS A 730 24.46 -15.81 -65.88
CA LYS A 730 25.38 -16.24 -66.94
C LYS A 730 26.21 -17.44 -66.46
N VAL A 731 25.76 -18.63 -66.84
CA VAL A 731 26.65 -19.80 -66.94
C VAL A 731 27.39 -19.65 -68.26
N TYR A 732 28.69 -19.37 -68.15
CA TYR A 732 29.72 -19.33 -69.20
C TYR A 732 29.60 -18.30 -70.33
N GLY A 733 30.77 -17.79 -70.72
CA GLY A 733 31.04 -17.40 -72.10
C GLY A 733 31.36 -15.93 -72.31
N VAL A 734 32.65 -15.62 -72.18
CA VAL A 734 33.32 -14.48 -72.83
C VAL A 734 33.10 -14.59 -74.35
N GLU A 735 33.18 -13.44 -75.02
CA GLU A 735 33.42 -13.25 -76.46
C GLU A 735 32.21 -12.88 -77.34
N HIS A 736 32.30 -11.62 -77.80
CA HIS A 736 31.92 -11.09 -79.09
C HIS A 736 30.49 -10.55 -79.34
N TRP A 737 30.48 -9.20 -79.29
CA TRP A 737 29.71 -8.20 -80.04
C TRP A 737 28.42 -7.68 -79.41
#